data_AF-A0A2D6HHE3-F1
#
_entry.id   AF-A0A2D6HHE3-F1
#
_cell.length_a   1.000
_cell.length_b   1.000
_cell.length_c   1.000
_cell.angle_alpha   90.00
_cell.angle_beta   90.00
_cell.angle_gamma   90.00
#
_symmetry.space_group_name_H-M   'P 1'
#
loop_
_entity.id
_entity.type
_entity.pdbx_description
1 polymer ?
#
loop_
_entity_poly.entity_id
_entity_poly.type
_entity_poly.pdbx_seq_one_letter_code
_entity_poly.pdbx_strand_id
1 'polypeptide(L)'
;MKHSARPRPSFVALTLSLAACTGGDGGGGSGGGPMEIVRVSTGFGELLPYKIFAVASDGTPSGNLISIRDYDDLADNATFSNPVLPIPTLGDTAILPDGLPGNQFLYASFSKPIDLDSVLSSLPGAQSDNGMTGAITVEARNPQSGDVTIIPGRAFIDGWTYAGDPSGDPMRLPLQRWVSLQEGATVVEDVDGAFPGAGFPGVGGAFNGSSELVNPRTLVFVVDSDDDLTTHETFPAGPLIRMRIGTGVRDTGGRNLAESGLASTTVGPNTITPEVAVTPPPNSFPEVIPGNGDDDVDPLTTIVVQFTEPLQPLTLGDLPADGPPNLSAALLIQFGPPAQRVTVPSEVLPLSIYDFSRWEVLPTFNFPGEGPQDEECGVFNRVDVTVNPNQLQDLAGNFNLLAATTFFETGPGPGLVNAPVAPDAIYIGRSGSESGISVIDLNGFGAGTGNPSYDDTGNTITEGDSNYPNNPNVRLQGAIMRPPLVPPVCTVKGGSQGAFTLTKDSTLNDLVVRSPVVLSVGDMMLGHGLDSSFNNGPAPFGCQGGGGNLCALPGLKLYQVIHGGPNTLTPPILNNPIINSVTGGENVISWAPHPNPPPLQFPPLCLSPFIGGQEPTAIDTLLSPTGNVWGPPCANCPALTNLLVPGDPFGNPNQTPPEPPSGLLSQEQNSFFEGPSPPAQTLGGCFPYMIRQQVGHFLYVIDRGRSEVMVLNSNRMTVIDRILLPDPTSFAMSPNVDFLAVTNQSVNLVSFIDINPASATFHQVAIQTVVGDSPNGIAWEPGNEDILVCNEGDDTMSVISAFSLAVRKVISSQLDRPFDVAITNRQAGFGFFRNVYFAYILNRSGRVAIFESGPNGVNGWGYDDVVGIASQEFKNPKAIQPDHLNLGSAIWIAHEGPIDTETQEAGSYGEPAVSNLRIDSAIMGPLPLNVNSLFIPNFRDMAMQVDVALGPDQLSGIPVSLAFDNMRNFGGLTTFQTFYSAGIPAQINGKSLVRTTQQIVNTSEPEFMFVAVPSPTAGFEGLVDVIDIGGGFLRVDTNAFHSGIQSIEVDNAVVLMDYFRQ
;
A
#
# COMPACT_ATOMS: atom_id res chain seq x y z
N MET A 1 -1.90 15.64 -7.39
CA MET A 1 -2.32 16.50 -6.26
C MET A 1 -3.38 15.71 -5.50
N LYS A 2 -3.12 15.29 -4.24
CA LYS A 2 -4.02 14.58 -3.30
C LYS A 2 -5.02 13.55 -3.87
N HIS A 3 -4.65 12.27 -3.90
CA HIS A 3 -5.60 11.19 -3.68
C HIS A 3 -5.30 10.54 -2.33
N SER A 4 -6.03 10.99 -1.31
CA SER A 4 -6.21 10.22 -0.08
C SER A 4 -7.27 9.18 -0.38
N ALA A 5 -7.00 7.93 -0.02
CA ALA A 5 -8.05 6.98 0.24
C ALA A 5 -9.01 7.66 1.24
N ARG A 6 -10.26 7.85 0.85
CA ARG A 6 -11.32 8.26 1.76
C ARG A 6 -11.90 6.96 2.35
N PRO A 7 -11.82 6.72 3.66
CA PRO A 7 -12.70 5.75 4.28
C PRO A 7 -14.11 6.36 4.33
N ARG A 8 -15.12 5.70 3.75
CA ARG A 8 -16.54 6.06 3.96
C ARG A 8 -16.89 5.73 5.43
N PRO A 9 -17.32 6.71 6.26
CA PRO A 9 -17.89 6.37 7.56
C PRO A 9 -19.33 5.89 7.37
N SER A 10 -19.59 4.65 7.76
CA SER A 10 -20.94 4.07 7.81
C SER A 10 -21.82 4.81 8.82
N PHE A 11 -22.60 5.79 8.37
CA PHE A 11 -23.67 6.38 9.17
C PHE A 11 -25.02 5.74 8.85
N VAL A 12 -25.54 4.99 9.82
CA VAL A 12 -26.93 4.53 9.87
C VAL A 12 -27.85 5.76 9.92
N ALA A 13 -28.51 6.07 8.80
CA ALA A 13 -29.47 7.17 8.71
C ALA A 13 -30.82 6.75 9.31
N LEU A 14 -31.09 7.21 10.54
CA LEU A 14 -32.42 7.21 11.14
C LEU A 14 -33.24 8.32 10.47
N THR A 15 -34.26 7.94 9.70
CA THR A 15 -35.15 8.86 8.98
C THR A 15 -36.10 9.58 9.94
N LEU A 16 -35.89 10.89 10.15
CA LEU A 16 -36.93 11.81 10.61
C LEU A 16 -37.32 12.75 9.46
N SER A 17 -38.56 12.60 8.99
CA SER A 17 -39.20 13.47 8.03
C SER A 17 -39.59 14.80 8.66
N LEU A 18 -39.19 15.91 8.05
CA LEU A 18 -39.79 17.22 8.27
C LEU A 18 -39.85 17.97 6.93
N ALA A 19 -41.07 18.20 6.48
CA ALA A 19 -41.38 19.01 5.32
C ALA A 19 -41.08 20.49 5.59
N ALA A 20 -40.44 21.17 4.65
CA ALA A 20 -40.38 22.62 4.61
C ALA A 20 -40.53 23.11 3.17
N CYS A 21 -41.74 23.57 2.85
CA CYS A 21 -41.99 24.52 1.78
C CYS A 21 -41.47 25.89 2.22
N THR A 22 -40.62 26.57 1.44
CA THR A 22 -40.51 28.04 1.44
C THR A 22 -39.89 28.52 0.13
N GLY A 23 -40.67 29.28 -0.64
CA GLY A 23 -40.13 30.29 -1.55
C GLY A 23 -39.88 31.60 -0.80
N GLY A 24 -39.03 32.47 -1.35
CA GLY A 24 -38.85 33.83 -0.86
C GLY A 24 -37.43 34.36 -1.01
N ASP A 25 -37.29 35.29 -1.96
CA ASP A 25 -36.17 36.15 -2.30
C ASP A 25 -35.29 36.70 -1.15
N GLY A 26 -34.01 36.93 -1.50
CA GLY A 26 -33.29 38.16 -1.14
C GLY A 26 -32.36 38.10 0.07
N GLY A 27 -31.04 38.04 -0.18
CA GLY A 27 -30.03 38.35 0.84
C GLY A 27 -28.61 37.99 0.42
N GLY A 28 -27.85 38.98 -0.05
CA GLY A 28 -26.46 38.83 -0.46
C GLY A 28 -25.52 38.38 0.66
N GLY A 29 -24.73 37.36 0.36
CA GLY A 29 -23.60 36.89 1.16
C GLY A 29 -22.80 35.81 0.42
N SER A 30 -21.58 36.16 -0.02
CA SER A 30 -20.42 35.26 -0.21
C SER A 30 -20.58 33.99 -1.07
N GLY A 31 -20.52 34.11 -2.40
CA GLY A 31 -20.38 32.96 -3.32
C GLY A 31 -18.92 32.51 -3.50
N GLY A 32 -18.30 31.95 -2.46
CA GLY A 32 -16.88 31.58 -2.41
C GLY A 32 -16.47 30.32 -3.20
N GLY A 33 -17.40 29.56 -3.79
CA GLY A 33 -17.07 28.35 -4.58
C GLY A 33 -16.41 28.62 -5.94
N PRO A 34 -15.94 27.60 -6.67
CA PRO A 34 -15.46 27.73 -8.04
C PRO A 34 -16.63 28.00 -9.03
N MET A 35 -16.31 28.29 -10.29
CA MET A 35 -17.30 28.35 -11.37
C MET A 35 -17.56 26.94 -11.89
N GLU A 36 -18.81 26.61 -12.21
CA GLU A 36 -19.23 25.24 -12.60
C GLU A 36 -20.16 25.30 -13.82
N ILE A 37 -20.17 24.21 -14.61
CA ILE A 37 -21.12 24.00 -15.70
C ILE A 37 -22.49 23.67 -15.07
N VAL A 38 -23.49 24.51 -15.32
CA VAL A 38 -24.85 24.26 -14.84
C VAL A 38 -25.57 23.33 -15.79
N ARG A 39 -25.51 23.63 -17.10
CA ARG A 39 -26.02 22.79 -18.18
C ARG A 39 -25.50 23.22 -19.55
N VAL A 40 -25.50 22.28 -20.50
CA VAL A 40 -25.33 22.52 -21.93
C VAL A 40 -26.52 21.93 -22.67
N SER A 41 -27.11 22.64 -23.63
CA SER A 41 -28.36 22.21 -24.29
C SER A 41 -28.52 22.77 -25.70
N THR A 42 -29.30 22.05 -26.52
CA THR A 42 -29.78 22.48 -27.84
C THR A 42 -31.15 23.16 -27.79
N GLY A 43 -31.72 23.36 -26.60
CA GLY A 43 -33.11 23.76 -26.41
C GLY A 43 -34.13 22.61 -26.53
N PHE A 44 -33.79 21.53 -27.24
CA PHE A 44 -34.61 20.31 -27.34
C PHE A 44 -34.36 19.31 -26.20
N GLY A 45 -33.23 19.47 -25.50
CA GLY A 45 -32.89 18.71 -24.31
C GLY A 45 -31.49 19.06 -23.80
N GLU A 46 -31.16 18.58 -22.61
CA GLU A 46 -29.83 18.78 -22.01
C GLU A 46 -28.84 17.73 -22.51
N LEU A 47 -27.65 18.20 -22.92
CA LEU A 47 -26.48 17.40 -23.28
C LEU A 47 -25.58 17.17 -22.07
N LEU A 48 -25.44 18.19 -21.21
CA LEU A 48 -24.75 18.13 -19.93
C LEU A 48 -25.61 18.82 -18.85
N PRO A 49 -25.56 18.38 -17.58
CA PRO A 49 -24.96 17.15 -17.09
C PRO A 49 -25.58 15.89 -17.72
N TYR A 50 -24.80 14.81 -17.78
CA TYR A 50 -25.34 13.50 -18.16
C TYR A 50 -26.42 13.06 -17.17
N LYS A 51 -27.34 12.20 -17.60
CA LYS A 51 -28.48 11.78 -16.79
C LYS A 51 -28.52 10.26 -16.63
N ILE A 52 -28.94 9.83 -15.44
CA ILE A 52 -29.07 8.42 -15.07
C ILE A 52 -30.25 8.27 -14.11
N PHE A 53 -30.86 7.09 -14.06
CA PHE A 53 -31.86 6.82 -13.04
C PHE A 53 -31.19 6.55 -11.69
N ALA A 54 -31.74 7.08 -10.60
CA ALA A 54 -31.25 6.73 -9.27
C ALA A 54 -31.50 5.25 -8.98
N VAL A 55 -30.62 4.56 -8.26
CA VAL A 55 -30.79 3.14 -7.92
C VAL A 55 -31.56 2.98 -6.59
N ALA A 56 -32.53 2.06 -6.56
CA ALA A 56 -33.27 1.71 -5.35
C ALA A 56 -32.42 0.81 -4.42
N SER A 57 -32.85 0.64 -3.16
CA SER A 57 -32.12 -0.19 -2.18
C SER A 57 -31.96 -1.67 -2.57
N ASP A 58 -32.70 -2.14 -3.59
CA ASP A 58 -32.61 -3.49 -4.15
C ASP A 58 -31.70 -3.59 -5.39
N GLY A 59 -31.01 -2.51 -5.77
CA GLY A 59 -30.10 -2.47 -6.91
C GLY A 59 -30.76 -2.23 -8.27
N THR A 60 -32.08 -1.98 -8.32
CA THR A 60 -32.80 -1.72 -9.58
C THR A 60 -32.89 -0.22 -9.90
N PRO A 61 -32.96 0.18 -11.20
CA PRO A 61 -33.23 1.56 -11.56
C PRO A 61 -34.57 2.02 -11.01
N SER A 62 -34.56 3.09 -10.22
CA SER A 62 -35.77 3.78 -9.80
C SER A 62 -36.32 4.60 -10.97
N GLY A 63 -37.62 4.91 -10.96
CA GLY A 63 -38.19 5.84 -11.94
C GLY A 63 -37.73 7.30 -11.76
N ASN A 64 -36.83 7.58 -10.80
CA ASN A 64 -36.34 8.92 -10.50
C ASN A 64 -35.09 9.24 -11.32
N LEU A 65 -35.15 10.30 -12.13
CA LEU A 65 -34.04 10.73 -12.97
C LEU A 65 -33.17 11.74 -12.24
N ILE A 66 -31.86 11.49 -12.19
CA ILE A 66 -30.86 12.38 -11.59
C ILE A 66 -29.85 12.87 -12.63
N SER A 67 -29.20 13.98 -12.31
CA SER A 67 -28.09 14.53 -13.08
C SER A 67 -26.78 14.11 -12.43
N ILE A 68 -25.83 13.62 -13.22
CA ILE A 68 -24.50 13.25 -12.73
C ILE A 68 -23.69 14.54 -12.58
N ARG A 69 -23.43 14.96 -11.34
CA ARG A 69 -22.68 16.20 -11.03
C ARG A 69 -21.38 15.95 -10.28
N ASP A 70 -21.23 14.78 -9.70
CA ASP A 70 -19.99 14.30 -9.11
C ASP A 70 -19.76 12.81 -9.38
N TYR A 71 -18.63 12.29 -8.92
CA TYR A 71 -18.25 10.90 -9.14
C TYR A 71 -19.10 9.90 -8.34
N ASP A 72 -19.63 10.31 -7.18
CA ASP A 72 -20.50 9.46 -6.36
C ASP A 72 -21.86 9.25 -7.06
N ASP A 73 -22.43 10.29 -7.69
CA ASP A 73 -23.63 10.19 -8.52
C ASP A 73 -23.47 9.13 -9.62
N LEU A 74 -22.29 9.02 -10.22
CA LEU A 74 -22.00 8.02 -11.25
C LEU A 74 -21.80 6.63 -10.63
N ALA A 75 -20.91 6.51 -9.64
CA ALA A 75 -20.52 5.23 -9.05
C ALA A 75 -21.68 4.53 -8.33
N ASP A 76 -22.52 5.27 -7.61
CA ASP A 76 -23.62 4.69 -6.84
C ASP A 76 -24.81 4.26 -7.73
N ASN A 77 -24.88 4.72 -8.99
CA ASN A 77 -26.05 4.52 -9.85
C ASN A 77 -25.78 3.76 -11.14
N ALA A 78 -24.56 3.79 -11.69
CA ALA A 78 -24.22 3.11 -12.93
C ALA A 78 -24.19 1.59 -12.74
N THR A 79 -25.01 0.89 -13.53
CA THR A 79 -24.96 -0.58 -13.65
C THR A 79 -25.22 -0.99 -15.10
N PHE A 80 -24.88 -2.21 -15.50
CA PHE A 80 -25.21 -2.69 -16.86
C PHE A 80 -26.72 -2.69 -17.16
N SER A 81 -27.57 -2.77 -16.13
CA SER A 81 -29.03 -2.64 -16.25
C SER A 81 -29.54 -1.20 -16.08
N ASN A 82 -28.67 -0.26 -15.70
CA ASN A 82 -28.94 1.16 -15.53
C ASN A 82 -27.87 2.01 -16.25
N PRO A 83 -27.81 1.98 -17.60
CA PRO A 83 -26.83 2.76 -18.35
C PRO A 83 -27.12 4.25 -18.26
N VAL A 84 -26.10 5.06 -18.51
CA VAL A 84 -26.26 6.51 -18.68
C VAL A 84 -27.16 6.76 -19.89
N LEU A 85 -28.10 7.69 -19.76
CA LEU A 85 -29.11 7.89 -20.80
C LEU A 85 -28.52 8.49 -22.09
N PRO A 86 -29.08 8.14 -23.26
CA PRO A 86 -28.73 8.76 -24.52
C PRO A 86 -28.96 10.27 -24.48
N ILE A 87 -28.04 11.01 -25.09
CA ILE A 87 -28.14 12.46 -25.25
C ILE A 87 -29.11 12.83 -26.39
N PRO A 88 -29.86 13.94 -26.27
CA PRO A 88 -30.73 14.44 -27.33
C PRO A 88 -29.98 14.72 -28.64
N THR A 89 -30.63 14.44 -29.76
CA THR A 89 -30.14 14.80 -31.11
C THR A 89 -30.90 16.00 -31.67
N LEU A 90 -30.28 16.70 -32.61
CA LEU A 90 -30.89 17.79 -33.38
C LEU A 90 -31.72 17.22 -34.54
N GLY A 91 -32.77 17.92 -34.95
CA GLY A 91 -33.56 17.55 -36.14
C GLY A 91 -32.89 17.98 -37.46
N ASP A 92 -33.27 17.36 -38.57
CA ASP A 92 -32.72 17.65 -39.91
C ASP A 92 -33.24 18.96 -40.53
N THR A 93 -33.99 19.76 -39.77
CA THR A 93 -34.61 21.01 -40.21
C THR A 93 -34.30 22.14 -39.25
N ALA A 94 -34.17 23.36 -39.77
CA ALA A 94 -33.92 24.58 -38.99
C ALA A 94 -35.21 25.01 -38.27
N ILE A 95 -35.52 24.30 -37.18
CA ILE A 95 -36.67 24.58 -36.31
C ILE A 95 -36.19 24.82 -34.88
N LEU A 96 -36.88 25.72 -34.18
CA LEU A 96 -36.68 26.01 -32.76
C LEU A 96 -37.56 25.09 -31.88
N PRO A 97 -37.32 25.05 -30.56
CA PRO A 97 -38.10 24.20 -29.64
C PRO A 97 -39.61 24.49 -29.58
N ASP A 98 -40.07 25.65 -30.05
CA ASP A 98 -41.49 25.98 -30.21
C ASP A 98 -42.11 25.44 -31.51
N GLY A 99 -41.31 24.81 -32.38
CA GLY A 99 -41.71 24.27 -33.68
C GLY A 99 -41.73 25.30 -34.82
N LEU A 100 -41.31 26.55 -34.59
CA LEU A 100 -41.19 27.56 -35.63
C LEU A 100 -39.85 27.46 -36.37
N PRO A 101 -39.75 27.94 -37.62
CA PRO A 101 -38.46 28.05 -38.31
C PRO A 101 -37.49 28.96 -37.56
N GLY A 102 -36.24 28.55 -37.41
CA GLY A 102 -35.18 29.36 -36.80
C GLY A 102 -33.83 28.65 -36.80
N ASN A 103 -32.75 29.41 -36.59
CA ASN A 103 -31.39 28.86 -36.53
C ASN A 103 -31.25 27.83 -35.42
N GLN A 104 -30.57 26.73 -35.73
CA GLN A 104 -30.13 25.81 -34.70
C GLN A 104 -29.06 26.44 -33.82
N PHE A 105 -29.05 26.07 -32.55
CA PHE A 105 -28.15 26.66 -31.57
C PHE A 105 -27.74 25.64 -30.51
N LEU A 106 -26.64 25.95 -29.83
CA LEU A 106 -26.14 25.30 -28.63
C LEU A 106 -25.88 26.38 -27.59
N TYR A 107 -26.16 26.11 -26.33
CA TYR A 107 -25.78 27.03 -25.26
C TYR A 107 -25.20 26.30 -24.06
N ALA A 108 -24.25 26.96 -23.40
CA ALA A 108 -23.66 26.52 -22.14
C ALA A 108 -23.94 27.58 -21.07
N SER A 109 -24.51 27.15 -19.95
CA SER A 109 -24.77 28.00 -18.79
C SER A 109 -23.88 27.62 -17.62
N PHE A 110 -23.50 28.62 -16.84
CA PHE A 110 -22.57 28.47 -15.73
C PHE A 110 -23.15 28.98 -14.42
N SER A 111 -22.58 28.55 -13.30
CA SER A 111 -23.03 28.97 -11.97
C SER A 111 -22.79 30.46 -11.69
N LYS A 112 -21.96 31.12 -12.50
CA LYS A 112 -21.50 32.49 -12.33
C LYS A 112 -21.43 33.27 -13.65
N PRO A 113 -21.48 34.63 -13.60
CA PRO A 113 -21.35 35.47 -14.78
C PRO A 113 -19.98 35.28 -15.45
N ILE A 114 -19.99 35.08 -16.77
CA ILE A 114 -18.81 34.83 -17.58
C ILE A 114 -18.02 36.14 -17.77
N ASP A 115 -16.71 36.07 -17.60
CA ASP A 115 -15.78 37.12 -18.07
C ASP A 115 -15.72 37.06 -19.59
N LEU A 116 -16.24 38.10 -20.26
CA LEU A 116 -16.38 38.13 -21.71
C LEU A 116 -15.05 37.91 -22.44
N ASP A 117 -13.96 38.48 -21.93
CA ASP A 117 -12.62 38.35 -22.53
C ASP A 117 -12.00 36.96 -22.31
N SER A 118 -12.59 36.11 -21.46
CA SER A 118 -12.16 34.71 -21.32
C SER A 118 -12.70 33.82 -22.44
N VAL A 119 -13.80 34.20 -23.10
CA VAL A 119 -14.50 33.36 -24.10
C VAL A 119 -14.60 34.01 -25.47
N LEU A 120 -14.87 35.31 -25.55
CA LEU A 120 -14.99 36.07 -26.80
C LEU A 120 -13.76 36.94 -27.04
N SER A 121 -13.36 37.08 -28.30
CA SER A 121 -12.19 37.84 -28.73
C SER A 121 -12.56 39.03 -29.60
N SER A 122 -12.05 40.20 -29.24
CA SER A 122 -12.18 41.44 -30.04
C SER A 122 -11.23 41.51 -31.24
N LEU A 123 -10.36 40.51 -31.43
CA LEU A 123 -9.39 40.51 -32.52
C LEU A 123 -10.07 40.13 -33.84
N PRO A 124 -9.86 40.89 -34.93
CA PRO A 124 -10.43 40.56 -36.24
C PRO A 124 -10.03 39.15 -36.73
N GLY A 125 -8.81 38.70 -36.40
CA GLY A 125 -8.33 37.37 -36.73
C GLY A 125 -9.08 36.23 -36.02
N ALA A 126 -9.78 36.49 -34.90
CA ALA A 126 -10.55 35.47 -34.20
C ALA A 126 -11.89 35.17 -34.88
N GLN A 127 -12.31 35.94 -35.88
CA GLN A 127 -13.55 35.68 -36.61
C GLN A 127 -13.49 34.37 -37.42
N SER A 128 -12.29 33.87 -37.76
CA SER A 128 -12.14 32.52 -38.35
C SER A 128 -12.53 31.40 -37.38
N ASP A 129 -12.54 31.69 -36.08
CA ASP A 129 -12.92 30.80 -34.98
C ASP A 129 -14.23 31.28 -34.32
N ASN A 130 -15.14 31.86 -35.11
CA ASN A 130 -16.45 32.39 -34.70
C ASN A 130 -16.38 33.48 -33.61
N GLY A 131 -15.26 34.22 -33.55
CA GLY A 131 -15.05 35.29 -32.57
C GLY A 131 -14.72 34.79 -31.16
N MET A 132 -14.35 33.52 -31.00
CA MET A 132 -14.02 32.91 -29.70
C MET A 132 -12.51 32.94 -29.40
N THR A 133 -12.14 32.83 -28.12
CA THR A 133 -10.75 32.76 -27.65
C THR A 133 -10.14 31.37 -27.75
N GLY A 134 -10.97 30.34 -27.94
CA GLY A 134 -10.61 28.92 -27.82
C GLY A 134 -10.85 28.31 -26.44
N ALA A 135 -11.26 29.10 -25.44
CA ALA A 135 -11.69 28.55 -24.13
C ALA A 135 -12.95 27.69 -24.25
N ILE A 136 -13.82 28.04 -25.21
CA ILE A 136 -14.92 27.20 -25.68
C ILE A 136 -14.78 27.07 -27.20
N THR A 137 -14.93 25.86 -27.71
CA THR A 137 -14.96 25.60 -29.16
C THR A 137 -16.24 24.86 -29.54
N VAL A 138 -16.75 25.13 -30.74
CA VAL A 138 -17.86 24.41 -31.34
C VAL A 138 -17.42 23.89 -32.69
N GLU A 139 -17.38 22.57 -32.83
CA GLU A 139 -16.71 21.89 -33.92
C GLU A 139 -17.52 20.67 -34.41
N ALA A 140 -17.37 20.35 -35.69
CA ALA A 140 -17.89 19.15 -36.31
C ALA A 140 -16.73 18.17 -36.49
N ARG A 141 -16.88 16.95 -35.98
CA ARG A 141 -15.85 15.91 -36.08
C ARG A 141 -16.31 14.81 -37.02
N ASN A 142 -15.49 14.52 -38.03
CA ASN A 142 -15.71 13.38 -38.91
C ASN A 142 -15.49 12.08 -38.13
N PRO A 143 -16.48 11.18 -38.09
CA PRO A 143 -16.40 9.96 -37.30
C PRO A 143 -15.39 8.94 -37.86
N GLN A 144 -15.08 8.98 -39.16
CA GLN A 144 -14.23 7.99 -39.83
C GLN A 144 -12.78 8.47 -39.99
N SER A 145 -12.56 9.75 -40.26
CA SER A 145 -11.20 10.31 -40.42
C SER A 145 -10.66 10.97 -39.14
N GLY A 146 -11.53 11.29 -38.17
CA GLY A 146 -11.15 12.05 -36.98
C GLY A 146 -10.93 13.55 -37.22
N ASP A 147 -11.09 14.02 -38.47
CA ASP A 147 -10.93 15.42 -38.85
C ASP A 147 -11.90 16.31 -38.09
N VAL A 148 -11.40 17.44 -37.60
CA VAL A 148 -12.18 18.45 -36.90
C VAL A 148 -12.32 19.67 -37.79
N THR A 149 -13.56 20.09 -38.07
CA THR A 149 -13.88 21.31 -38.79
C THR A 149 -14.62 22.28 -37.88
N ILE A 150 -14.26 23.55 -37.96
CA ILE A 150 -15.00 24.61 -37.26
C ILE A 150 -16.37 24.74 -37.94
N ILE A 151 -17.42 24.77 -37.12
CA ILE A 151 -18.78 25.03 -37.62
C ILE A 151 -18.93 26.54 -37.74
N PRO A 152 -19.27 27.09 -38.92
CA PRO A 152 -19.55 28.51 -39.05
C PRO A 152 -20.71 28.92 -38.14
N GLY A 153 -20.50 29.94 -37.33
CA GLY A 153 -21.53 30.45 -36.45
C GLY A 153 -21.12 31.69 -35.69
N ARG A 154 -22.03 32.12 -34.81
CA ARG A 154 -21.87 33.32 -34.01
C ARG A 154 -22.13 33.05 -32.54
N ALA A 155 -21.17 33.47 -31.71
CA ALA A 155 -21.24 33.33 -30.27
C ALA A 155 -21.74 34.62 -29.58
N PHE A 156 -22.59 34.45 -28.57
CA PHE A 156 -23.20 35.53 -27.79
C PHE A 156 -23.07 35.26 -26.28
N ILE A 157 -22.84 36.31 -25.50
CA ILE A 157 -22.95 36.30 -24.03
C ILE A 157 -23.86 37.47 -23.64
N ASP A 158 -24.96 37.22 -22.92
CA ASP A 158 -25.96 38.25 -22.56
C ASP A 158 -26.50 39.06 -23.77
N GLY A 159 -26.51 38.44 -24.95
CA GLY A 159 -26.90 39.07 -26.22
C GLY A 159 -25.82 39.97 -26.87
N TRP A 160 -24.61 39.99 -26.31
CA TRP A 160 -23.46 40.70 -26.84
C TRP A 160 -22.56 39.81 -27.69
N THR A 161 -22.01 40.36 -28.76
CA THR A 161 -21.02 39.72 -29.65
C THR A 161 -20.05 40.76 -30.21
N TYR A 162 -18.87 40.36 -30.67
CA TYR A 162 -17.94 41.24 -31.40
C TYR A 162 -18.22 41.14 -32.90
N ALA A 163 -18.63 42.25 -33.51
CA ALA A 163 -19.03 42.31 -34.92
C ALA A 163 -18.90 43.73 -35.49
N GLY A 164 -18.98 43.86 -36.83
CA GLY A 164 -18.85 45.13 -37.54
C GLY A 164 -17.43 45.44 -38.02
N ASP A 165 -17.19 46.67 -38.48
CA ASP A 165 -15.89 47.05 -39.03
C ASP A 165 -14.84 47.25 -37.92
N PRO A 166 -13.64 46.61 -38.01
CA PRO A 166 -12.60 46.82 -37.02
C PRO A 166 -12.12 48.27 -36.99
N SER A 167 -11.95 48.81 -35.79
CA SER A 167 -11.48 50.18 -35.56
C SER A 167 -10.45 50.26 -34.43
N GLY A 168 -9.68 51.34 -34.36
CA GLY A 168 -8.63 51.54 -33.33
C GLY A 168 -7.21 51.03 -33.70
N ASP A 169 -6.24 51.28 -32.81
CA ASP A 169 -4.86 50.80 -32.89
C ASP A 169 -4.44 50.16 -31.54
N PRO A 170 -4.27 48.81 -31.46
CA PRO A 170 -4.44 47.84 -32.54
C PRO A 170 -5.91 47.70 -32.98
N MET A 171 -6.16 47.28 -34.22
CA MET A 171 -7.51 47.09 -34.77
C MET A 171 -8.30 46.07 -33.95
N ARG A 172 -9.49 46.46 -33.48
CA ARG A 172 -10.41 45.60 -32.72
C ARG A 172 -11.83 45.74 -33.26
N LEU A 173 -12.60 44.66 -33.20
CA LEU A 173 -14.02 44.66 -33.47
C LEU A 173 -14.78 45.34 -32.32
N PRO A 174 -15.76 46.20 -32.60
CA PRO A 174 -16.60 46.77 -31.55
C PRO A 174 -17.51 45.70 -30.93
N LEU A 175 -17.75 45.81 -29.62
CA LEU A 175 -18.74 44.98 -28.93
C LEU A 175 -20.13 45.53 -29.21
N GLN A 176 -21.01 44.73 -29.80
CA GLN A 176 -22.37 45.11 -30.18
C GLN A 176 -23.38 44.23 -29.43
N ARG A 177 -24.50 44.82 -29.01
CA ARG A 177 -25.64 44.07 -28.45
C ARG A 177 -26.66 43.86 -29.54
N TRP A 178 -26.91 42.61 -29.91
CA TRP A 178 -27.84 42.27 -30.99
C TRP A 178 -29.21 41.88 -30.48
N VAL A 179 -29.27 41.36 -29.24
CA VAL A 179 -30.53 41.01 -28.56
C VAL A 179 -30.47 41.39 -27.09
N SER A 180 -31.64 41.67 -26.51
CA SER A 180 -31.81 41.89 -25.08
C SER A 180 -33.06 41.18 -24.54
N LEU A 181 -33.18 41.10 -23.23
CA LEU A 181 -34.37 40.56 -22.57
C LEU A 181 -35.23 41.72 -22.05
N GLN A 182 -36.44 41.89 -22.60
CA GLN A 182 -37.42 42.89 -22.16
C GLN A 182 -38.71 42.20 -21.74
N GLU A 183 -39.16 42.44 -20.50
CA GLU A 183 -40.35 41.79 -19.92
C GLU A 183 -40.36 40.24 -20.03
N GLY A 184 -39.16 39.63 -20.07
CA GLY A 184 -38.99 38.18 -20.19
C GLY A 184 -39.03 37.63 -21.62
N ALA A 185 -39.21 38.49 -22.62
CA ALA A 185 -39.12 38.14 -24.04
C ALA A 185 -37.79 38.61 -24.65
N THR A 186 -37.24 37.82 -25.56
CA THR A 186 -36.05 38.18 -26.34
C THR A 186 -36.43 39.18 -27.42
N VAL A 187 -35.81 40.36 -27.38
CA VAL A 187 -36.08 41.47 -28.31
C VAL A 187 -34.82 41.79 -29.09
N VAL A 188 -34.97 42.05 -30.39
CA VAL A 188 -33.87 42.45 -31.28
C VAL A 188 -33.55 43.92 -31.06
N GLU A 189 -32.26 44.23 -30.94
CA GLU A 189 -31.78 45.61 -30.80
C GLU A 189 -31.44 46.22 -32.16
N ASP A 190 -31.61 47.54 -32.27
CA ASP A 190 -31.17 48.32 -33.42
C ASP A 190 -29.66 48.58 -33.31
N VAL A 191 -28.90 48.05 -34.27
CA VAL A 191 -27.46 48.24 -34.41
C VAL A 191 -27.21 49.02 -35.69
N ASP A 192 -26.95 50.32 -35.55
CA ASP A 192 -26.65 51.24 -36.66
C ASP A 192 -27.69 51.25 -37.80
N GLY A 193 -28.97 51.07 -37.47
CA GLY A 193 -30.09 51.05 -38.42
C GLY A 193 -30.40 49.68 -39.01
N ALA A 194 -29.73 48.62 -38.53
CA ALA A 194 -29.96 47.23 -38.89
C ALA A 194 -30.40 46.40 -37.67
N PHE A 195 -31.03 45.26 -37.94
CA PHE A 195 -31.51 44.32 -36.91
C PHE A 195 -30.81 42.97 -37.05
N PRO A 196 -29.49 42.90 -36.85
CA PRO A 196 -28.70 41.68 -37.11
C PRO A 196 -29.08 40.51 -36.19
N GLY A 197 -29.71 40.77 -35.03
CA GLY A 197 -30.20 39.74 -34.13
C GLY A 197 -31.56 39.12 -34.51
N ALA A 198 -32.14 39.44 -35.67
CA ALA A 198 -33.51 39.04 -36.01
C ALA A 198 -33.76 37.52 -36.07
N GLY A 199 -32.74 36.71 -36.36
CA GLY A 199 -32.82 35.24 -36.34
C GLY A 199 -32.21 34.59 -35.10
N PHE A 200 -31.93 35.34 -34.04
CA PHE A 200 -31.47 34.78 -32.78
C PHE A 200 -32.58 33.92 -32.12
N PRO A 201 -32.25 32.74 -31.56
CA PRO A 201 -33.24 31.86 -30.94
C PRO A 201 -34.04 32.55 -29.82
N GLY A 202 -35.37 32.50 -29.91
CA GLY A 202 -36.29 33.13 -28.94
C GLY A 202 -36.85 34.48 -29.40
N VAL A 203 -36.35 35.04 -30.51
CA VAL A 203 -36.94 36.22 -31.17
C VAL A 203 -38.20 35.80 -31.93
N GLY A 204 -39.32 36.50 -31.70
CA GLY A 204 -40.58 36.27 -32.41
C GLY A 204 -41.39 35.03 -31.97
N GLY A 205 -40.81 34.16 -31.12
CA GLY A 205 -41.45 32.99 -30.52
C GLY A 205 -40.74 32.56 -29.24
N ALA A 206 -41.46 32.48 -28.12
CA ALA A 206 -40.90 32.09 -26.83
C ALA A 206 -41.09 30.59 -26.57
N PHE A 207 -40.02 29.93 -26.15
CA PHE A 207 -40.03 28.53 -25.70
C PHE A 207 -39.42 28.41 -24.30
N ASN A 208 -39.60 27.23 -23.68
CA ASN A 208 -39.03 26.96 -22.36
C ASN A 208 -37.49 27.06 -22.41
N GLY A 209 -36.91 27.98 -21.63
CA GLY A 209 -35.47 28.26 -21.63
C GLY A 209 -35.02 29.42 -22.53
N SER A 210 -35.90 29.99 -23.36
CA SER A 210 -35.56 31.13 -24.25
C SER A 210 -35.02 32.36 -23.49
N SER A 211 -35.50 32.62 -22.27
CA SER A 211 -35.00 33.72 -21.43
C SER A 211 -33.62 33.46 -20.83
N GLU A 212 -33.11 32.23 -20.84
CA GLU A 212 -31.74 31.92 -20.37
C GLU A 212 -30.68 32.21 -21.43
N LEU A 213 -31.08 32.28 -22.70
CA LEU A 213 -30.19 32.54 -23.82
C LEU A 213 -29.63 33.97 -23.79
N VAL A 214 -30.34 34.90 -23.14
CA VAL A 214 -29.89 36.27 -22.89
C VAL A 214 -29.62 36.43 -21.40
N ASN A 215 -28.49 35.89 -20.95
CA ASN A 215 -28.05 35.93 -19.56
C ASN A 215 -26.51 36.08 -19.49
N PRO A 216 -25.96 36.85 -18.54
CA PRO A 216 -24.51 36.99 -18.36
C PRO A 216 -23.79 35.70 -17.94
N ARG A 217 -24.52 34.64 -17.58
CA ARG A 217 -23.99 33.32 -17.23
C ARG A 217 -24.05 32.32 -18.39
N THR A 218 -24.53 32.73 -19.56
CA THR A 218 -24.79 31.82 -20.68
C THR A 218 -24.02 32.25 -21.91
N LEU A 219 -23.27 31.32 -22.50
CA LEU A 219 -22.78 31.41 -23.87
C LEU A 219 -23.80 30.75 -24.80
N VAL A 220 -24.22 31.45 -25.85
CA VAL A 220 -25.06 30.88 -26.92
C VAL A 220 -24.27 30.90 -28.21
N PHE A 221 -24.21 29.75 -28.89
CA PHE A 221 -23.66 29.60 -30.22
C PHE A 221 -24.80 29.33 -31.20
N VAL A 222 -24.97 30.22 -32.18
CA VAL A 222 -25.98 30.12 -33.22
C VAL A 222 -25.27 29.77 -34.53
N VAL A 223 -25.76 28.77 -35.26
CA VAL A 223 -25.21 28.44 -36.59
C VAL A 223 -25.50 29.62 -37.53
N ASP A 224 -24.48 30.02 -38.29
CA ASP A 224 -24.50 31.19 -39.18
C ASP A 224 -23.42 30.99 -40.23
N SER A 225 -23.82 30.62 -41.44
CA SER A 225 -22.91 30.20 -42.51
C SER A 225 -22.66 31.27 -43.57
N ASP A 226 -23.57 32.23 -43.68
CA ASP A 226 -23.53 33.32 -44.64
C ASP A 226 -23.45 34.71 -44.00
N ASP A 227 -23.26 34.79 -42.67
CA ASP A 227 -23.19 36.01 -41.86
C ASP A 227 -24.52 36.78 -41.82
N ASP A 228 -25.64 36.07 -42.01
CA ASP A 228 -27.01 36.57 -41.95
C ASP A 228 -27.89 35.64 -41.10
N LEU A 229 -28.14 36.00 -39.84
CA LEU A 229 -29.01 35.17 -38.98
C LEU A 229 -30.45 35.03 -39.52
N THR A 230 -30.91 35.81 -40.50
CA THR A 230 -32.27 35.66 -41.04
C THR A 230 -32.44 34.45 -41.97
N THR A 231 -31.36 33.84 -42.46
CA THR A 231 -31.34 32.68 -43.35
C THR A 231 -31.23 31.35 -42.59
N HIS A 232 -32.13 31.13 -41.63
CA HIS A 232 -32.23 29.95 -40.75
C HIS A 232 -31.46 28.67 -41.16
N GLU A 233 -30.34 28.40 -40.49
CA GLU A 233 -29.47 27.26 -40.77
C GLU A 233 -29.52 26.11 -39.76
N THR A 234 -28.99 24.97 -40.18
CA THR A 234 -28.82 23.75 -39.38
C THR A 234 -27.35 23.46 -39.16
N PHE A 235 -27.02 22.76 -38.06
CA PHE A 235 -25.73 22.11 -37.93
C PHE A 235 -25.50 21.12 -39.10
N PRO A 236 -24.24 20.85 -39.48
CA PRO A 236 -23.95 19.91 -40.56
C PRO A 236 -24.38 18.48 -40.18
N ALA A 237 -25.10 17.80 -41.08
CA ALA A 237 -25.50 16.41 -40.89
C ALA A 237 -24.38 15.43 -41.28
N GLY A 238 -24.25 14.34 -40.52
CA GLY A 238 -23.20 13.32 -40.71
C GLY A 238 -22.07 13.32 -39.67
N PRO A 239 -21.42 14.46 -39.35
CA PRO A 239 -20.39 14.50 -38.31
C PRO A 239 -20.98 14.60 -36.90
N LEU A 240 -20.14 14.31 -35.90
CA LEU A 240 -20.45 14.56 -34.50
C LEU A 240 -20.27 16.06 -34.19
N ILE A 241 -21.31 16.72 -33.69
CA ILE A 241 -21.27 18.11 -33.24
C ILE A 241 -20.78 18.13 -31.81
N ARG A 242 -19.73 18.91 -31.53
CA ARG A 242 -19.08 18.99 -30.22
C ARG A 242 -19.01 20.43 -29.75
N MET A 243 -19.34 20.66 -28.49
CA MET A 243 -18.99 21.87 -27.75
C MET A 243 -18.01 21.48 -26.64
N ARG A 244 -16.75 21.87 -26.81
CA ARG A 244 -15.70 21.65 -25.82
C ARG A 244 -15.56 22.89 -24.95
N ILE A 245 -15.62 22.70 -23.64
CA ILE A 245 -15.53 23.76 -22.64
C ILE A 245 -14.29 23.50 -21.80
N GLY A 246 -13.26 24.33 -21.95
CA GLY A 246 -12.01 24.24 -21.21
C GLY A 246 -12.05 24.96 -19.86
N THR A 247 -11.08 24.66 -19.00
CA THR A 247 -10.89 25.36 -17.70
C THR A 247 -10.45 26.82 -17.86
N GLY A 248 -10.17 27.26 -19.09
CA GLY A 248 -9.86 28.66 -19.42
C GLY A 248 -11.06 29.61 -19.34
N VAL A 249 -12.29 29.11 -19.24
CA VAL A 249 -13.48 29.94 -18.98
C VAL A 249 -13.39 30.51 -17.57
N ARG A 250 -13.61 31.82 -17.43
CA ARG A 250 -13.53 32.50 -16.13
C ARG A 250 -14.81 33.22 -15.76
N ASP A 251 -15.03 33.37 -14.45
CA ASP A 251 -16.04 34.28 -13.94
C ASP A 251 -15.54 35.73 -13.94
N THR A 252 -16.47 36.68 -13.85
CA THR A 252 -16.16 38.13 -13.69
C THR A 252 -15.31 38.48 -12.45
N GLY A 253 -15.12 37.54 -11.52
CA GLY A 253 -14.21 37.65 -10.38
C GLY A 253 -12.82 37.06 -10.62
N GLY A 254 -12.52 36.58 -11.84
CA GLY A 254 -11.24 36.01 -12.25
C GLY A 254 -11.03 34.53 -11.88
N ARG A 255 -12.06 33.81 -11.42
CA ARG A 255 -11.96 32.39 -11.07
C ARG A 255 -12.22 31.51 -12.29
N ASN A 256 -11.36 30.52 -12.50
CA ASN A 256 -11.49 29.54 -13.56
C ASN A 256 -12.66 28.57 -13.31
N LEU A 257 -13.16 27.98 -14.38
CA LEU A 257 -14.07 26.84 -14.36
C LEU A 257 -13.39 25.64 -13.65
N ALA A 258 -14.10 25.01 -12.73
CA ALA A 258 -13.60 23.89 -11.94
C ALA A 258 -13.24 22.69 -12.81
N GLU A 259 -14.11 22.37 -13.76
CA GLU A 259 -14.12 21.11 -14.51
C GLU A 259 -14.39 21.39 -15.99
N SER A 260 -13.60 20.78 -16.88
CA SER A 260 -13.84 20.88 -18.33
C SER A 260 -15.03 20.03 -18.75
N GLY A 261 -15.77 20.43 -19.78
CA GLY A 261 -16.90 19.65 -20.29
C GLY A 261 -16.81 19.38 -21.78
N LEU A 262 -17.44 18.30 -22.21
CA LEU A 262 -17.68 18.00 -23.61
C LEU A 262 -19.14 17.64 -23.82
N ALA A 263 -19.89 18.56 -24.42
CA ALA A 263 -21.21 18.25 -24.95
C ALA A 263 -21.07 17.76 -26.38
N SER A 264 -21.72 16.65 -26.70
CA SER A 264 -21.73 16.06 -28.04
C SER A 264 -23.17 15.81 -28.49
N THR A 265 -23.45 15.91 -29.78
CA THR A 265 -24.76 15.58 -30.37
C THR A 265 -24.62 15.34 -31.88
N THR A 266 -25.67 14.87 -32.53
CA THR A 266 -25.75 14.67 -33.98
C THR A 266 -26.99 15.36 -34.54
N VAL A 267 -26.98 15.62 -35.85
CA VAL A 267 -28.19 15.95 -36.60
C VAL A 267 -28.78 14.63 -37.12
N GLY A 268 -30.00 14.34 -36.70
CA GLY A 268 -30.64 13.04 -36.89
C GLY A 268 -30.21 11.99 -35.85
N PRO A 269 -30.67 10.73 -35.98
CA PRO A 269 -30.29 9.64 -35.09
C PRO A 269 -28.77 9.44 -35.01
N ASN A 270 -28.23 9.21 -33.80
CA ASN A 270 -26.80 8.91 -33.66
C ASN A 270 -26.52 7.46 -34.10
N THR A 271 -25.90 7.30 -35.27
CA THR A 271 -25.40 6.02 -35.79
C THR A 271 -23.86 5.98 -35.87
N ILE A 272 -23.19 6.97 -35.26
CA ILE A 272 -21.74 7.04 -35.23
C ILE A 272 -21.24 6.00 -34.22
N THR A 273 -20.17 5.30 -34.57
CA THR A 273 -19.55 4.33 -33.67
C THR A 273 -18.42 4.99 -32.88
N PRO A 274 -18.30 4.69 -31.58
CA PRO A 274 -17.17 5.18 -30.80
C PRO A 274 -15.88 4.49 -31.25
N GLU A 275 -14.78 5.22 -31.32
CA GLU A 275 -13.45 4.67 -31.59
C GLU A 275 -12.41 5.34 -30.68
N VAL A 276 -11.24 4.72 -30.54
CA VAL A 276 -10.09 5.42 -29.94
C VAL A 276 -9.71 6.56 -30.88
N ALA A 277 -9.57 7.77 -30.34
CA ALA A 277 -9.15 8.92 -31.12
C ALA A 277 -7.73 8.71 -31.64
N VAL A 278 -7.39 9.33 -32.78
CA VAL A 278 -6.06 9.23 -33.38
C VAL A 278 -5.51 10.63 -33.63
N THR A 279 -4.19 10.75 -33.53
CA THR A 279 -3.46 11.97 -33.88
C THR A 279 -3.67 12.32 -35.36
N PRO A 280 -3.64 13.62 -35.74
CA PRO A 280 -3.77 14.01 -37.13
C PRO A 280 -2.71 13.38 -38.04
N PRO A 281 -2.99 13.23 -39.36
CA PRO A 281 -2.01 12.74 -40.33
C PRO A 281 -0.68 13.53 -40.28
N PRO A 282 0.48 12.89 -40.56
CA PRO A 282 0.64 11.62 -41.28
C PRO A 282 0.72 10.35 -40.41
N ASN A 283 0.79 10.47 -39.09
CA ASN A 283 1.13 9.34 -38.22
C ASN A 283 -0.07 8.51 -37.75
N SER A 284 -1.23 9.15 -37.52
CA SER A 284 -2.48 8.47 -37.15
C SER A 284 -2.36 7.50 -35.97
N PHE A 285 -1.53 7.85 -34.99
CA PHE A 285 -1.35 7.07 -33.76
C PHE A 285 -2.55 7.18 -32.82
N PRO A 286 -2.92 6.11 -32.10
CA PRO A 286 -3.93 6.18 -31.03
C PRO A 286 -3.61 7.25 -29.98
N GLU A 287 -4.60 8.04 -29.58
CA GLU A 287 -4.51 9.02 -28.49
C GLU A 287 -4.65 8.31 -27.15
N VAL A 288 -3.57 7.61 -26.79
CA VAL A 288 -3.35 6.96 -25.49
C VAL A 288 -2.03 7.49 -24.94
N ILE A 289 -2.05 7.98 -23.70
CA ILE A 289 -0.89 8.60 -23.05
C ILE A 289 -0.70 7.96 -21.66
N PRO A 290 0.47 7.41 -21.33
CA PRO A 290 1.62 7.17 -22.22
C PRO A 290 1.29 6.17 -23.33
N GLY A 291 2.03 6.24 -24.44
CA GLY A 291 1.83 5.33 -25.56
C GLY A 291 2.73 5.64 -26.75
N ASN A 292 2.46 4.99 -27.88
CA ASN A 292 3.07 5.24 -29.18
C ASN A 292 4.60 5.10 -29.20
N GLY A 293 5.14 4.24 -28.34
CA GLY A 293 6.57 4.01 -28.19
C GLY A 293 7.27 5.00 -27.26
N ASP A 294 6.52 5.73 -26.41
CA ASP A 294 7.09 6.50 -25.31
C ASP A 294 8.03 5.62 -24.48
N ASP A 295 9.24 6.13 -24.20
CA ASP A 295 10.27 5.52 -23.38
C ASP A 295 10.46 6.30 -22.08
N ASP A 296 11.21 5.73 -21.13
CA ASP A 296 11.51 6.33 -19.82
C ASP A 296 10.26 6.76 -19.02
N VAL A 297 9.17 6.00 -19.17
CA VAL A 297 7.90 6.29 -18.51
C VAL A 297 7.96 5.87 -17.03
N ASP A 298 7.51 6.74 -16.12
CA ASP A 298 7.39 6.41 -14.70
C ASP A 298 6.51 5.15 -14.51
N PRO A 299 7.01 4.07 -13.88
CA PRO A 299 6.20 2.86 -13.67
C PRO A 299 4.95 3.06 -12.79
N LEU A 300 4.82 4.20 -12.11
CA LEU A 300 3.66 4.61 -11.30
C LEU A 300 2.61 5.41 -12.09
N THR A 301 2.80 5.59 -13.40
CA THR A 301 1.92 6.44 -14.21
C THR A 301 0.54 5.82 -14.43
N THR A 302 -0.47 6.67 -14.61
CA THR A 302 -1.81 6.29 -15.06
C THR A 302 -1.89 6.39 -16.58
N ILE A 303 -2.85 5.71 -17.19
CA ILE A 303 -3.04 5.71 -18.65
C ILE A 303 -4.29 6.53 -18.96
N VAL A 304 -4.17 7.52 -19.83
CA VAL A 304 -5.29 8.29 -20.35
C VAL A 304 -5.63 7.80 -21.75
N VAL A 305 -6.89 7.42 -21.96
CA VAL A 305 -7.43 7.02 -23.27
C VAL A 305 -8.46 8.06 -23.72
N GLN A 306 -8.27 8.58 -24.93
CA GLN A 306 -9.21 9.50 -25.56
C GLN A 306 -10.01 8.79 -26.67
N PHE A 307 -11.32 9.03 -26.67
CA PHE A 307 -12.27 8.47 -27.62
C PHE A 307 -12.88 9.55 -28.52
N THR A 308 -13.46 9.11 -29.63
CA THR A 308 -14.10 9.97 -30.62
C THR A 308 -15.36 10.64 -30.11
N GLU A 309 -16.04 10.02 -29.14
CA GLU A 309 -17.30 10.47 -28.53
C GLU A 309 -17.47 9.95 -27.09
N PRO A 310 -18.47 10.45 -26.33
CA PRO A 310 -18.80 9.96 -25.00
C PRO A 310 -19.19 8.47 -24.95
N LEU A 311 -18.59 7.71 -24.01
CA LEU A 311 -18.84 6.28 -23.82
C LEU A 311 -19.79 5.97 -22.67
N GLN A 312 -20.39 4.77 -22.71
CA GLN A 312 -20.99 4.12 -21.55
C GLN A 312 -19.87 3.69 -20.57
N PRO A 313 -19.84 4.23 -19.35
CA PRO A 313 -18.73 4.03 -18.40
C PRO A 313 -18.32 2.56 -18.19
N LEU A 314 -19.28 1.69 -17.88
CA LEU A 314 -19.04 0.29 -17.54
C LEU A 314 -18.65 -0.60 -18.73
N THR A 315 -18.70 -0.07 -19.96
CA THR A 315 -18.21 -0.82 -21.13
C THR A 315 -16.69 -0.71 -21.28
N LEU A 316 -16.07 0.31 -20.69
CA LEU A 316 -14.62 0.48 -20.68
C LEU A 316 -13.95 -0.31 -19.56
N GLY A 317 -14.54 -0.34 -18.36
CA GLY A 317 -14.00 -1.02 -17.19
C GLY A 317 -14.82 -0.75 -15.94
N ASP A 318 -14.37 -1.27 -14.80
CA ASP A 318 -15.02 -1.05 -13.51
C ASP A 318 -14.75 0.38 -13.01
N LEU A 319 -15.78 1.02 -12.45
CA LEU A 319 -15.62 2.28 -11.73
C LEU A 319 -15.03 2.03 -10.34
N PRO A 320 -14.36 3.01 -9.71
CA PRO A 320 -13.84 2.85 -8.36
C PRO A 320 -14.92 2.44 -7.36
N ALA A 321 -14.69 1.34 -6.65
CA ALA A 321 -15.64 0.74 -5.72
C ALA A 321 -14.94 0.07 -4.53
N ASP A 322 -15.71 -0.38 -3.55
CA ASP A 322 -15.20 -1.16 -2.42
C ASP A 322 -14.87 -2.60 -2.87
N GLY A 323 -13.66 -2.79 -3.39
CA GLY A 323 -13.16 -4.10 -3.81
C GLY A 323 -12.30 -4.02 -5.07
N PRO A 324 -11.63 -5.11 -5.43
CA PRO A 324 -10.76 -5.10 -6.59
C PRO A 324 -11.53 -5.10 -7.91
N PRO A 325 -11.07 -4.35 -8.93
CA PRO A 325 -11.68 -4.36 -10.25
C PRO A 325 -11.45 -5.70 -10.96
N ASN A 326 -12.38 -6.03 -11.84
CA ASN A 326 -12.28 -7.14 -12.78
C ASN A 326 -11.36 -6.80 -13.96
N LEU A 327 -10.99 -7.81 -14.73
CA LEU A 327 -10.36 -7.60 -16.02
C LEU A 327 -11.37 -7.00 -17.01
N SER A 328 -11.02 -5.87 -17.63
CA SER A 328 -11.83 -5.29 -18.68
C SER A 328 -11.76 -6.14 -19.96
N ALA A 329 -12.91 -6.38 -20.57
CA ALA A 329 -12.99 -7.02 -21.89
C ALA A 329 -12.63 -6.03 -23.02
N ALA A 330 -12.84 -4.73 -22.79
CA ALA A 330 -12.63 -3.68 -23.78
C ALA A 330 -11.20 -3.16 -23.80
N LEU A 331 -10.61 -2.91 -22.63
CA LEU A 331 -9.28 -2.33 -22.48
C LEU A 331 -8.35 -3.33 -21.79
N LEU A 332 -7.34 -3.80 -22.51
CA LEU A 332 -6.31 -4.69 -22.00
C LEU A 332 -5.02 -3.91 -21.79
N ILE A 333 -4.54 -3.88 -20.55
CA ILE A 333 -3.22 -3.39 -20.18
C ILE A 333 -2.36 -4.61 -19.87
N GLN A 334 -1.28 -4.80 -20.63
CA GLN A 334 -0.45 -5.99 -20.50
C GLN A 334 1.03 -5.66 -20.47
N PHE A 335 1.79 -6.34 -19.63
CA PHE A 335 3.26 -6.22 -19.61
C PHE A 335 3.93 -7.60 -19.59
N GLY A 336 5.22 -7.62 -19.89
CA GLY A 336 6.04 -8.82 -19.90
C GLY A 336 6.18 -9.49 -21.27
N PRO A 337 7.06 -10.50 -21.37
CA PRO A 337 7.32 -11.19 -22.62
C PRO A 337 6.07 -11.92 -23.13
N PRO A 338 5.95 -12.16 -24.45
CA PRO A 338 4.77 -12.82 -25.04
C PRO A 338 4.37 -14.16 -24.39
N ALA A 339 5.34 -14.93 -23.87
CA ALA A 339 5.08 -16.21 -23.21
C ALA A 339 4.61 -16.09 -21.75
N GLN A 340 4.73 -14.91 -21.14
CA GLN A 340 4.46 -14.65 -19.71
C GLN A 340 3.67 -13.35 -19.51
N ARG A 341 2.86 -12.93 -20.50
CA ARG A 341 2.08 -11.69 -20.42
C ARG A 341 1.17 -11.69 -19.20
N VAL A 342 1.23 -10.59 -18.45
CA VAL A 342 0.34 -10.33 -17.32
C VAL A 342 -0.66 -9.28 -17.76
N THR A 343 -1.95 -9.53 -17.54
CA THR A 343 -3.00 -8.52 -17.77
C THR A 343 -3.31 -7.85 -16.45
N VAL A 344 -3.24 -6.52 -16.41
CA VAL A 344 -3.43 -5.73 -15.20
C VAL A 344 -4.91 -5.36 -15.07
N PRO A 345 -5.61 -5.78 -14.00
CA PRO A 345 -6.92 -5.22 -13.68
C PRO A 345 -6.80 -3.72 -13.42
N SER A 346 -7.81 -2.95 -13.79
CA SER A 346 -7.79 -1.50 -13.69
C SER A 346 -9.17 -0.93 -13.45
N GLU A 347 -9.23 0.14 -12.66
CA GLU A 347 -10.42 0.99 -12.57
C GLU A 347 -10.36 2.07 -13.65
N VAL A 348 -11.51 2.64 -13.98
CA VAL A 348 -11.61 3.74 -14.94
C VAL A 348 -12.38 4.90 -14.36
N LEU A 349 -11.88 6.10 -14.59
CA LEU A 349 -12.50 7.36 -14.17
C LEU A 349 -12.56 8.33 -15.34
N PRO A 350 -13.69 9.03 -15.54
CA PRO A 350 -13.70 10.11 -16.51
C PRO A 350 -12.83 11.25 -16.00
N LEU A 351 -11.98 11.79 -16.87
CA LEU A 351 -11.09 12.93 -16.56
C LEU A 351 -11.84 14.17 -16.07
N SER A 352 -13.11 14.28 -16.48
CA SER A 352 -14.06 15.17 -15.86
C SER A 352 -15.45 14.54 -15.90
N ILE A 353 -16.26 14.78 -14.87
CA ILE A 353 -17.63 14.24 -14.81
C ILE A 353 -18.53 14.74 -15.96
N TYR A 354 -18.13 15.81 -16.64
CA TYR A 354 -18.80 16.39 -17.80
C TYR A 354 -18.17 15.98 -19.15
N ASP A 355 -17.24 15.03 -19.17
CA ASP A 355 -16.56 14.55 -20.39
C ASP A 355 -16.31 13.04 -20.33
N PHE A 356 -17.26 12.25 -20.83
CA PHE A 356 -17.11 10.79 -20.95
C PHE A 356 -16.37 10.36 -22.23
N SER A 357 -15.65 11.26 -22.92
CA SER A 357 -14.79 10.90 -24.05
C SER A 357 -13.32 10.73 -23.65
N ARG A 358 -12.93 11.12 -22.45
CA ARG A 358 -11.55 11.01 -21.95
C ARG A 358 -11.56 10.30 -20.60
N TRP A 359 -10.83 9.19 -20.53
CA TRP A 359 -10.83 8.32 -19.37
C TRP A 359 -9.41 8.14 -18.86
N GLU A 360 -9.24 8.36 -17.57
CA GLU A 360 -8.08 7.91 -16.83
C GLU A 360 -8.30 6.46 -16.42
N VAL A 361 -7.27 5.65 -16.62
CA VAL A 361 -7.25 4.23 -16.31
C VAL A 361 -6.22 4.05 -15.20
N LEU A 362 -6.68 3.47 -14.10
CA LEU A 362 -5.95 3.32 -12.86
C LEU A 362 -5.56 1.84 -12.71
N PRO A 363 -4.30 1.45 -13.01
CA PRO A 363 -3.84 0.09 -12.81
C PRO A 363 -3.90 -0.29 -11.33
N THR A 364 -4.29 -1.53 -11.02
CA THR A 364 -4.35 -2.03 -9.63
C THR A 364 -2.99 -2.23 -8.97
N PHE A 365 -1.93 -2.31 -9.78
CA PHE A 365 -0.55 -2.42 -9.30
C PHE A 365 0.40 -1.80 -10.32
N ASN A 366 1.56 -1.36 -9.81
CA ASN A 366 2.58 -0.67 -10.59
C ASN A 366 3.18 -1.56 -11.68
N PHE A 367 3.63 -0.95 -12.76
CA PHE A 367 4.39 -1.66 -13.78
C PHE A 367 5.81 -1.95 -13.29
N PRO A 368 6.48 -3.01 -13.79
CA PRO A 368 7.91 -3.20 -13.53
C PRO A 368 8.73 -2.06 -14.16
N GLY A 369 9.80 -1.62 -13.51
CA GLY A 369 10.78 -0.69 -14.11
C GLY A 369 11.77 -1.40 -15.06
N GLU A 370 12.57 -0.61 -15.78
CA GLU A 370 13.64 -1.12 -16.65
C GLU A 370 14.69 -1.89 -15.83
N GLY A 371 14.92 -3.17 -16.19
CA GLY A 371 15.99 -3.99 -15.64
C GLY A 371 17.25 -3.93 -16.53
N PRO A 372 18.41 -4.45 -16.07
CA PRO A 372 19.63 -4.49 -16.87
C PRO A 372 19.41 -5.20 -18.22
N GLN A 373 19.86 -4.58 -19.31
CA GLN A 373 19.64 -5.07 -20.69
C GLN A 373 20.26 -6.45 -20.96
N ASP A 374 21.32 -6.81 -20.24
CA ASP A 374 22.11 -8.03 -20.48
C ASP A 374 21.51 -9.31 -19.83
N GLU A 375 20.42 -9.20 -19.04
CA GLU A 375 19.92 -10.27 -18.15
C GLU A 375 18.53 -10.83 -18.55
N GLU A 376 18.21 -10.86 -19.85
CA GLU A 376 16.91 -11.29 -20.42
C GLU A 376 15.64 -10.58 -19.86
N CYS A 377 15.82 -9.56 -19.00
CA CYS A 377 14.77 -8.83 -18.29
C CYS A 377 14.10 -7.70 -19.07
N GLY A 378 14.76 -7.15 -20.09
CA GLY A 378 14.37 -5.91 -20.80
C GLY A 378 13.06 -5.98 -21.60
N VAL A 379 12.21 -6.98 -21.36
CA VAL A 379 10.87 -7.14 -21.94
C VAL A 379 9.76 -6.98 -20.90
N PHE A 380 10.10 -6.90 -19.60
CA PHE A 380 9.13 -6.69 -18.52
C PHE A 380 8.75 -5.22 -18.30
N ASN A 381 9.57 -4.28 -18.78
CA ASN A 381 9.31 -2.84 -18.77
C ASN A 381 8.39 -2.38 -19.92
N ARG A 382 8.15 -3.24 -20.92
CA ARG A 382 7.21 -2.95 -21.99
C ARG A 382 5.78 -3.17 -21.53
N VAL A 383 4.95 -2.14 -21.68
CA VAL A 383 3.51 -2.17 -21.43
C VAL A 383 2.77 -1.95 -22.75
N ASP A 384 1.97 -2.92 -23.16
CA ASP A 384 1.06 -2.80 -24.30
C ASP A 384 -0.35 -2.45 -23.81
N VAL A 385 -0.95 -1.45 -24.45
CA VAL A 385 -2.33 -1.01 -24.22
C VAL A 385 -3.15 -1.34 -25.46
N THR A 386 -4.17 -2.17 -25.31
CA THR A 386 -5.02 -2.63 -26.42
C THR A 386 -6.48 -2.36 -26.10
N VAL A 387 -7.17 -1.68 -27.02
CA VAL A 387 -8.62 -1.54 -27.04
C VAL A 387 -9.20 -2.52 -28.05
N ASN A 388 -10.02 -3.45 -27.58
CA ASN A 388 -10.64 -4.49 -28.38
C ASN A 388 -11.86 -3.98 -29.17
N PRO A 389 -12.11 -4.49 -30.38
CA PRO A 389 -13.30 -4.15 -31.16
C PRO A 389 -14.57 -4.80 -30.58
N ASN A 390 -15.72 -4.17 -30.79
CA ASN A 390 -17.06 -4.63 -30.37
C ASN A 390 -17.25 -4.77 -28.86
N GLN A 391 -16.57 -3.96 -28.05
CA GLN A 391 -16.67 -4.01 -26.59
C GLN A 391 -17.12 -2.67 -25.98
N LEU A 392 -16.69 -1.55 -26.56
CA LEU A 392 -17.05 -0.21 -26.10
C LEU A 392 -18.38 0.20 -26.70
N GLN A 393 -19.28 0.74 -25.87
CA GLN A 393 -20.56 1.27 -26.31
C GLN A 393 -20.61 2.79 -26.10
N ASP A 394 -21.18 3.53 -27.04
CA ASP A 394 -21.50 4.95 -26.84
C ASP A 394 -22.81 5.12 -26.06
N LEU A 395 -23.18 6.37 -25.76
CA LEU A 395 -24.44 6.67 -25.08
C LEU A 395 -25.69 6.36 -25.91
N ALA A 396 -25.58 6.17 -27.22
CA ALA A 396 -26.70 5.86 -28.13
C ALA A 396 -26.90 4.35 -28.38
N GLY A 397 -25.96 3.51 -27.93
CA GLY A 397 -25.99 2.06 -28.03
C GLY A 397 -25.15 1.46 -29.17
N ASN A 398 -24.36 2.26 -29.89
CA ASN A 398 -23.46 1.82 -30.96
C ASN A 398 -22.15 1.26 -30.37
N PHE A 399 -21.56 0.27 -31.04
CA PHE A 399 -20.31 -0.37 -30.61
C PHE A 399 -19.12 0.02 -31.48
N ASN A 400 -17.94 0.07 -30.89
CA ASN A 400 -16.69 0.28 -31.63
C ASN A 400 -16.41 -0.88 -32.60
N LEU A 401 -15.83 -0.56 -33.77
CA LEU A 401 -15.55 -1.54 -34.83
C LEU A 401 -14.05 -1.83 -34.95
N LEU A 402 -13.20 -0.86 -34.64
CA LEU A 402 -11.76 -0.98 -34.80
C LEU A 402 -11.08 -1.38 -33.48
N ALA A 403 -9.94 -2.04 -33.64
CA ALA A 403 -8.99 -2.25 -32.56
C ALA A 403 -7.97 -1.11 -32.57
N ALA A 404 -7.54 -0.66 -31.40
CA ALA A 404 -6.41 0.23 -31.26
C ALA A 404 -5.38 -0.41 -30.34
N THR A 405 -4.13 -0.45 -30.78
CA THR A 405 -3.03 -0.98 -29.97
C THR A 405 -1.90 0.02 -29.96
N THR A 406 -1.35 0.25 -28.78
CA THR A 406 -0.14 1.04 -28.60
C THR A 406 0.71 0.44 -27.50
N PHE A 407 1.92 0.95 -27.31
CA PHE A 407 2.80 0.51 -26.23
C PHE A 407 3.65 1.66 -25.72
N PHE A 408 4.20 1.49 -24.52
CA PHE A 408 5.25 2.32 -23.96
C PHE A 408 6.22 1.44 -23.17
N GLU A 409 7.41 1.96 -22.91
CA GLU A 409 8.44 1.31 -22.10
C GLU A 409 8.69 2.14 -20.84
N THR A 410 8.61 1.48 -19.68
CA THR A 410 8.90 2.13 -18.41
C THR A 410 10.39 2.35 -18.25
N GLY A 411 10.74 3.46 -17.60
CA GLY A 411 12.12 3.84 -17.29
C GLY A 411 12.65 3.24 -15.99
N PRO A 412 13.79 3.77 -15.49
CA PRO A 412 14.32 3.41 -14.17
C PRO A 412 13.31 3.81 -13.09
N GLY A 413 12.85 2.83 -12.33
CA GLY A 413 11.93 3.04 -11.21
C GLY A 413 12.18 2.03 -10.08
N PRO A 414 11.36 2.02 -9.02
CA PRO A 414 11.48 1.00 -7.99
C PRO A 414 11.34 -0.39 -8.62
N GLY A 415 12.36 -1.23 -8.44
CA GLY A 415 12.33 -2.59 -8.94
C GLY A 415 11.25 -3.40 -8.25
N LEU A 416 10.83 -4.51 -8.89
CA LEU A 416 10.05 -5.51 -8.20
C LEU A 416 10.88 -6.09 -7.06
N VAL A 417 10.26 -6.28 -5.90
CA VAL A 417 10.91 -6.89 -4.74
C VAL A 417 10.32 -8.28 -4.51
N ASN A 418 11.18 -9.27 -4.29
CA ASN A 418 10.83 -10.59 -3.76
C ASN A 418 11.78 -10.90 -2.61
N ALA A 419 11.49 -10.34 -1.44
CA ALA A 419 12.34 -10.47 -0.26
C ALA A 419 12.08 -11.78 0.50
N PRO A 420 13.10 -12.36 1.16
CA PRO A 420 12.89 -13.41 2.14
C PRO A 420 12.00 -12.89 3.27
N VAL A 421 11.35 -13.83 3.91
CA VAL A 421 10.31 -13.55 4.90
C VAL A 421 10.67 -14.23 6.20
N ALA A 422 10.22 -13.63 7.31
CA ALA A 422 10.54 -14.12 8.64
C ALA A 422 10.05 -15.58 8.82
N PRO A 423 10.82 -16.42 9.54
CA PRO A 423 11.89 -16.07 10.47
C PRO A 423 13.28 -15.81 9.84
N ASP A 424 13.49 -16.15 8.57
CA ASP A 424 14.83 -16.07 7.94
C ASP A 424 15.15 -14.68 7.36
N ALA A 425 14.71 -13.60 8.00
CA ALA A 425 14.93 -12.24 7.53
C ALA A 425 15.09 -11.24 8.68
N ILE A 426 16.02 -10.29 8.52
CA ILE A 426 16.19 -9.12 9.39
C ILE A 426 15.98 -7.86 8.57
N TYR A 427 15.21 -6.92 9.10
CA TYR A 427 14.84 -5.70 8.40
C TYR A 427 15.64 -4.52 8.96
N ILE A 428 16.11 -3.66 8.08
CA ILE A 428 16.99 -2.54 8.44
C ILE A 428 16.33 -1.24 7.99
N GLY A 429 16.12 -0.32 8.92
CA GLY A 429 15.79 1.07 8.63
C GLY A 429 17.07 1.86 8.41
N ARG A 430 17.19 2.47 7.23
CA ARG A 430 18.32 3.33 6.84
C ARG A 430 17.90 4.79 6.91
N SER A 431 18.81 5.65 7.37
CA SER A 431 18.60 7.10 7.47
C SER A 431 19.54 7.87 6.54
N GLY A 432 19.49 9.20 6.56
CA GLY A 432 20.34 10.06 5.73
C GLY A 432 19.63 10.58 4.49
N SER A 433 20.39 10.91 3.43
CA SER A 433 19.84 11.43 2.16
C SER A 433 19.01 10.40 1.40
N GLU A 434 19.30 9.12 1.59
CA GLU A 434 18.56 7.99 1.01
C GLU A 434 17.97 7.13 2.14
N SER A 435 16.99 7.69 2.85
CA SER A 435 16.27 6.92 3.88
C SER A 435 15.39 5.85 3.22
N GLY A 436 15.30 4.69 3.86
CA GLY A 436 14.61 3.56 3.28
C GLY A 436 14.75 2.28 4.10
N ILE A 437 14.40 1.16 3.48
CA ILE A 437 14.44 -0.16 4.10
C ILE A 437 15.31 -1.10 3.26
N SER A 438 16.15 -1.87 3.93
CA SER A 438 16.90 -3.00 3.39
C SER A 438 16.57 -4.28 4.17
N VAL A 439 16.79 -5.45 3.56
CA VAL A 439 16.49 -6.75 4.18
C VAL A 439 17.71 -7.66 4.09
N ILE A 440 18.15 -8.22 5.21
CA ILE A 440 19.18 -9.26 5.27
C ILE A 440 18.49 -10.62 5.10
N ASP A 441 19.00 -11.42 4.17
CA ASP A 441 18.60 -12.82 3.96
C ASP A 441 19.37 -13.75 4.91
N LEU A 442 18.65 -14.53 5.72
CA LEU A 442 19.24 -15.57 6.59
C LEU A 442 19.08 -16.99 6.03
N ASN A 443 18.20 -17.18 5.04
CA ASN A 443 18.00 -18.48 4.39
C ASN A 443 19.12 -18.75 3.38
N GLY A 444 19.43 -17.75 2.55
CA GLY A 444 20.52 -17.80 1.57
C GLY A 444 20.26 -18.67 0.33
N PHE A 445 19.09 -19.32 0.23
CA PHE A 445 18.71 -20.20 -0.87
C PHE A 445 17.33 -19.86 -1.46
N GLY A 446 16.90 -18.61 -1.29
CA GLY A 446 15.65 -18.11 -1.82
C GLY A 446 15.65 -17.88 -3.33
N ALA A 447 14.49 -17.98 -3.96
CA ALA A 447 14.27 -17.62 -5.36
C ALA A 447 13.84 -16.14 -5.51
N GLY A 448 14.44 -15.28 -4.69
CA GLY A 448 14.14 -13.86 -4.60
C GLY A 448 14.49 -13.06 -5.86
N THR A 449 14.39 -11.74 -5.76
CA THR A 449 14.96 -10.80 -6.74
C THR A 449 16.46 -10.65 -6.46
N GLY A 450 17.28 -10.46 -7.50
CA GLY A 450 18.74 -10.44 -7.35
C GLY A 450 19.51 -10.56 -8.65
N ASN A 451 20.82 -10.79 -8.58
CA ASN A 451 21.66 -11.11 -9.74
C ASN A 451 21.42 -12.58 -10.16
N PRO A 452 20.91 -12.86 -11.37
CA PRO A 452 20.62 -14.22 -11.82
C PRO A 452 21.86 -15.01 -12.24
N SER A 453 23.04 -14.40 -12.37
CA SER A 453 24.26 -15.08 -12.81
C SER A 453 24.63 -16.24 -11.87
N TYR A 454 25.04 -17.38 -12.45
CA TYR A 454 25.57 -18.54 -11.73
C TYR A 454 26.41 -19.44 -12.65
N ASP A 455 27.33 -20.22 -12.07
CA ASP A 455 28.10 -21.26 -12.78
C ASP A 455 27.39 -22.62 -12.69
N ASP A 456 26.89 -23.12 -13.82
CA ASP A 456 26.20 -24.41 -13.91
C ASP A 456 27.15 -25.62 -13.86
N THR A 457 28.45 -25.41 -14.02
CA THR A 457 29.46 -26.46 -14.04
C THR A 457 29.91 -26.88 -12.64
N GLY A 458 29.61 -26.07 -11.63
CA GLY A 458 30.02 -26.27 -10.23
C GLY A 458 31.53 -26.19 -10.02
N ASN A 459 32.27 -25.55 -10.93
CA ASN A 459 33.73 -25.42 -10.86
C ASN A 459 34.17 -24.08 -10.28
N THR A 460 33.28 -23.10 -10.21
CA THR A 460 33.51 -21.76 -9.66
C THR A 460 32.32 -21.32 -8.81
N ILE A 461 32.59 -20.51 -7.79
CA ILE A 461 31.59 -19.77 -7.03
C ILE A 461 32.09 -18.32 -7.03
N THR A 462 31.31 -17.41 -7.60
CA THR A 462 31.68 -16.00 -7.71
C THR A 462 30.92 -15.19 -6.68
N GLU A 463 31.59 -14.22 -6.06
CA GLU A 463 30.93 -13.28 -5.16
C GLU A 463 29.87 -12.46 -5.91
N GLY A 464 28.67 -12.38 -5.34
CA GLY A 464 27.55 -11.65 -5.92
C GLY A 464 26.71 -12.42 -6.95
N ASP A 465 27.11 -13.63 -7.34
CA ASP A 465 26.27 -14.55 -8.11
C ASP A 465 25.17 -15.16 -7.23
N SER A 466 24.11 -15.66 -7.87
CA SER A 466 23.02 -16.29 -7.15
C SER A 466 23.41 -17.65 -6.60
N ASN A 467 23.14 -17.85 -5.31
CA ASN A 467 23.27 -19.09 -4.59
C ASN A 467 22.01 -19.99 -4.67
N TYR A 468 20.90 -19.51 -5.23
CA TYR A 468 19.68 -20.30 -5.38
C TYR A 468 19.88 -21.64 -6.14
N PRO A 469 20.66 -21.71 -7.24
CA PRO A 469 21.01 -22.97 -7.91
C PRO A 469 21.78 -23.97 -7.05
N ASN A 470 22.49 -23.51 -6.02
CA ASN A 470 23.23 -24.37 -5.10
C ASN A 470 22.34 -25.01 -4.04
N ASN A 471 21.09 -24.56 -3.89
CA ASN A 471 20.10 -25.25 -3.06
C ASN A 471 20.03 -26.72 -3.48
N PRO A 472 20.34 -27.69 -2.58
CA PRO A 472 20.37 -29.11 -2.94
C PRO A 472 19.05 -29.62 -3.52
N ASN A 473 17.91 -29.04 -3.09
CA ASN A 473 16.60 -29.37 -3.64
C ASN A 473 16.45 -28.90 -5.09
N VAL A 474 16.89 -27.68 -5.38
CA VAL A 474 16.83 -27.11 -6.74
C VAL A 474 17.77 -27.88 -7.66
N ARG A 475 19.03 -28.06 -7.24
CA ARG A 475 20.09 -28.69 -8.04
C ARG A 475 19.82 -30.15 -8.37
N LEU A 476 19.40 -30.94 -7.38
CA LEU A 476 19.36 -32.40 -7.50
C LEU A 476 17.96 -32.93 -7.86
N GLN A 477 16.91 -32.19 -7.51
CA GLN A 477 15.52 -32.65 -7.69
C GLN A 477 14.56 -31.57 -8.21
N GLY A 478 15.02 -30.34 -8.50
CA GLY A 478 14.16 -29.20 -8.85
C GLY A 478 13.18 -29.46 -9.98
N ALA A 479 13.63 -30.14 -11.04
CA ALA A 479 12.80 -30.47 -12.21
C ALA A 479 11.64 -31.42 -11.92
N ILE A 480 11.71 -32.22 -10.85
CA ILE A 480 10.66 -33.17 -10.44
C ILE A 480 9.88 -32.71 -9.21
N MET A 481 10.26 -31.58 -8.60
CA MET A 481 9.51 -30.95 -7.53
C MET A 481 8.15 -30.44 -8.03
N ARG A 482 7.24 -30.19 -7.09
CA ARG A 482 5.90 -29.68 -7.36
C ARG A 482 5.67 -28.42 -6.54
N PRO A 483 5.53 -27.25 -7.17
CA PRO A 483 5.81 -27.00 -8.59
C PRO A 483 7.32 -27.15 -8.92
N PRO A 484 7.69 -27.34 -10.20
CA PRO A 484 9.10 -27.46 -10.58
C PRO A 484 9.87 -26.18 -10.26
N LEU A 485 11.08 -26.36 -9.73
CA LEU A 485 12.02 -25.29 -9.45
C LEU A 485 13.12 -25.31 -10.52
N VAL A 486 13.41 -24.14 -11.09
CA VAL A 486 14.45 -23.96 -12.11
C VAL A 486 15.42 -22.87 -11.67
N PRO A 487 16.70 -22.94 -12.10
CA PRO A 487 17.67 -21.88 -11.87
C PRO A 487 17.17 -20.50 -12.34
N PRO A 488 17.73 -19.42 -11.75
CA PRO A 488 17.38 -18.05 -12.13
C PRO A 488 17.84 -17.77 -13.56
N VAL A 489 17.10 -16.90 -14.26
CA VAL A 489 17.41 -16.50 -15.64
C VAL A 489 17.34 -14.99 -15.84
N CYS A 490 16.86 -14.27 -14.84
CA CYS A 490 16.50 -12.86 -14.94
C CYS A 490 16.40 -12.26 -13.53
N THR A 491 16.64 -10.95 -13.36
CA THR A 491 16.72 -10.30 -12.04
C THR A 491 15.44 -10.38 -11.20
N VAL A 492 14.27 -10.47 -11.85
CA VAL A 492 12.96 -10.68 -11.18
C VAL A 492 12.83 -12.06 -10.52
N LYS A 493 13.68 -13.02 -10.92
CA LYS A 493 13.85 -14.34 -10.29
C LYS A 493 15.32 -14.58 -10.01
N GLY A 494 16.08 -13.53 -9.68
CA GLY A 494 17.54 -13.59 -9.60
C GLY A 494 18.05 -14.59 -8.58
N GLY A 495 17.32 -14.83 -7.50
CA GLY A 495 17.75 -15.67 -6.40
C GLY A 495 18.59 -14.92 -5.37
N SER A 496 18.72 -15.54 -4.20
CA SER A 496 19.56 -15.04 -3.10
C SER A 496 21.05 -15.12 -3.44
N GLN A 497 21.85 -14.19 -2.93
CA GLN A 497 23.32 -14.24 -3.02
C GLN A 497 23.96 -15.07 -1.88
N GLY A 498 23.16 -15.60 -0.95
CA GLY A 498 23.62 -16.35 0.22
C GLY A 498 23.16 -15.74 1.54
N ALA A 499 23.43 -16.43 2.65
CA ALA A 499 23.11 -15.92 3.98
C ALA A 499 23.94 -14.66 4.30
N PHE A 500 23.39 -13.76 5.11
CA PHE A 500 23.96 -12.45 5.47
C PHE A 500 24.14 -11.46 4.30
N THR A 501 23.54 -11.74 3.14
CA THR A 501 23.52 -10.80 2.02
C THR A 501 22.27 -9.92 2.04
N LEU A 502 22.37 -8.74 1.43
CA LEU A 502 21.22 -7.86 1.26
C LEU A 502 20.36 -8.32 0.09
N THR A 503 19.06 -8.38 0.33
CA THR A 503 18.06 -8.56 -0.72
C THR A 503 18.11 -7.37 -1.67
N LYS A 504 18.11 -7.65 -2.97
CA LYS A 504 18.06 -6.63 -4.02
C LYS A 504 16.72 -6.62 -4.71
N ASP A 505 16.29 -5.46 -5.20
CA ASP A 505 15.17 -5.35 -6.13
C ASP A 505 15.57 -5.83 -7.54
N SER A 506 14.61 -5.87 -8.48
CA SER A 506 14.89 -6.27 -9.87
C SER A 506 15.81 -5.32 -10.63
N THR A 507 16.13 -4.14 -10.09
CA THR A 507 17.13 -3.19 -10.61
C THR A 507 18.49 -3.34 -9.93
N LEU A 508 18.65 -4.37 -9.09
CA LEU A 508 19.85 -4.69 -8.31
C LEU A 508 20.19 -3.68 -7.20
N ASN A 509 19.21 -2.91 -6.72
CA ASN A 509 19.37 -2.00 -5.58
C ASN A 509 18.98 -2.70 -4.27
N ASP A 510 19.79 -2.56 -3.23
CA ASP A 510 19.55 -3.14 -1.89
C ASP A 510 18.64 -2.28 -0.98
N LEU A 511 18.37 -1.04 -1.38
CA LEU A 511 17.39 -0.15 -0.78
C LEU A 511 16.02 -0.43 -1.42
N VAL A 512 15.38 -1.49 -0.93
CA VAL A 512 14.14 -2.06 -1.46
C VAL A 512 12.89 -1.21 -1.19
N VAL A 513 12.96 -0.29 -0.22
CA VAL A 513 12.00 0.81 -0.04
C VAL A 513 12.77 2.10 0.01
N ARG A 514 12.37 3.10 -0.77
CA ARG A 514 13.07 4.39 -0.87
C ARG A 514 12.11 5.54 -1.18
N SER A 515 12.60 6.77 -1.12
CA SER A 515 11.85 7.95 -1.57
C SER A 515 11.34 7.77 -3.02
N PRO A 516 10.12 8.20 -3.37
CA PRO A 516 9.16 8.92 -2.53
C PRO A 516 8.27 8.03 -1.66
N VAL A 517 8.41 6.70 -1.65
CA VAL A 517 7.52 5.80 -0.90
C VAL A 517 7.57 6.08 0.61
N VAL A 518 8.77 6.31 1.14
CA VAL A 518 9.04 6.66 2.54
C VAL A 518 9.97 7.87 2.60
N LEU A 519 9.77 8.81 3.54
CA LEU A 519 10.69 9.92 3.78
C LEU A 519 11.69 9.63 4.90
N SER A 520 11.24 8.91 5.92
CA SER A 520 12.04 8.56 7.09
C SER A 520 11.57 7.24 7.67
N VAL A 521 12.50 6.47 8.24
CA VAL A 521 12.17 5.25 9.01
C VAL A 521 12.48 5.52 10.48
N GLY A 522 11.44 5.71 11.29
CA GLY A 522 11.57 5.94 12.73
C GLY A 522 11.59 4.64 13.55
N ASP A 523 10.68 3.72 13.24
CA ASP A 523 10.52 2.44 13.93
C ASP A 523 9.81 1.42 13.02
N MET A 524 9.96 0.12 13.28
CA MET A 524 9.42 -0.97 12.46
C MET A 524 9.00 -2.17 13.30
N MET A 525 7.87 -2.82 12.94
CA MET A 525 7.42 -4.10 13.51
C MET A 525 6.60 -4.90 12.49
N LEU A 526 6.70 -6.24 12.54
CA LEU A 526 5.85 -7.17 11.77
C LEU A 526 4.61 -7.58 12.57
N GLY A 527 3.43 -7.48 11.96
CA GLY A 527 2.18 -7.98 12.50
C GLY A 527 1.77 -9.33 11.92
N HIS A 528 0.46 -9.49 11.71
CA HIS A 528 -0.14 -10.69 11.13
C HIS A 528 0.46 -11.10 9.78
N GLY A 529 0.45 -12.40 9.52
CA GLY A 529 0.80 -12.97 8.21
C GLY A 529 -0.19 -12.51 7.17
N LEU A 530 0.30 -12.01 6.03
CA LEU A 530 -0.56 -11.49 4.97
C LEU A 530 -1.39 -12.58 4.31
N ASP A 531 -1.00 -13.84 4.48
CA ASP A 531 -1.66 -14.95 3.85
C ASP A 531 -3.07 -15.17 4.44
N SER A 532 -3.36 -14.87 5.71
CA SER A 532 -4.74 -14.95 6.21
C SER A 532 -5.70 -14.00 5.47
N SER A 533 -5.21 -12.83 5.04
CA SER A 533 -6.00 -11.80 4.35
C SER A 533 -5.96 -11.91 2.83
N PHE A 534 -4.79 -12.24 2.28
CA PHE A 534 -4.53 -12.32 0.86
C PHE A 534 -4.24 -13.76 0.46
N ASN A 535 -5.25 -14.47 -0.03
CA ASN A 535 -5.14 -15.88 -0.39
C ASN A 535 -5.48 -16.18 -1.84
N ASN A 536 -4.81 -17.19 -2.36
CA ASN A 536 -4.92 -17.64 -3.73
C ASN A 536 -5.90 -18.83 -3.86
N GLY A 537 -6.78 -19.07 -2.88
CA GLY A 537 -7.94 -19.94 -3.10
C GLY A 537 -8.84 -19.33 -4.18
N PRO A 538 -9.74 -20.09 -4.84
CA PRO A 538 -10.70 -19.51 -5.77
C PRO A 538 -11.69 -18.54 -5.08
N ALA A 539 -12.28 -17.64 -5.87
CA ALA A 539 -13.43 -16.82 -5.45
C ALA A 539 -14.55 -17.68 -4.80
N PRO A 540 -15.31 -17.16 -3.82
CA PRO A 540 -15.38 -15.75 -3.38
C PRO A 540 -14.45 -15.39 -2.21
N PHE A 541 -13.65 -16.31 -1.68
CA PHE A 541 -12.86 -16.06 -0.47
C PHE A 541 -11.36 -15.82 -0.70
N GLY A 542 -10.88 -16.05 -1.92
CA GLY A 542 -9.48 -15.80 -2.29
C GLY A 542 -9.39 -14.89 -3.51
N CYS A 543 -8.93 -15.45 -4.62
CA CYS A 543 -8.68 -14.75 -5.85
C CYS A 543 -9.97 -14.31 -6.56
N GLN A 544 -10.21 -13.00 -6.56
CA GLN A 544 -11.38 -12.36 -7.16
C GLN A 544 -11.16 -12.05 -8.65
N GLY A 545 -9.98 -11.51 -8.99
CA GLY A 545 -9.65 -11.02 -10.34
C GLY A 545 -9.26 -12.09 -11.36
N GLY A 546 -9.44 -13.38 -11.04
CA GLY A 546 -9.05 -14.52 -11.88
C GLY A 546 -7.75 -15.19 -11.47
N GLY A 547 -7.71 -16.51 -11.64
CA GLY A 547 -6.65 -17.40 -11.16
C GLY A 547 -7.14 -18.26 -9.98
N GLY A 548 -6.22 -18.54 -9.06
CA GLY A 548 -6.48 -19.30 -7.85
C GLY A 548 -6.28 -20.81 -7.99
N ASN A 549 -5.91 -21.44 -6.88
CA ASN A 549 -5.69 -22.86 -6.74
C ASN A 549 -6.76 -23.45 -5.81
N LEU A 550 -7.60 -24.35 -6.33
CA LEU A 550 -8.63 -25.04 -5.53
C LEU A 550 -8.04 -25.75 -4.30
N CYS A 551 -6.81 -26.24 -4.40
CA CYS A 551 -6.13 -26.92 -3.31
C CYS A 551 -5.48 -25.98 -2.30
N ALA A 552 -5.48 -24.67 -2.54
CA ALA A 552 -5.00 -23.63 -1.62
C ALA A 552 -6.14 -22.92 -0.85
N LEU A 553 -7.31 -23.58 -0.73
CA LEU A 553 -8.41 -23.04 0.05
C LEU A 553 -8.08 -23.00 1.55
N PRO A 554 -8.47 -21.93 2.27
CA PRO A 554 -8.24 -21.81 3.72
C PRO A 554 -8.75 -23.01 4.53
N GLY A 555 -9.85 -23.65 4.12
CA GLY A 555 -10.39 -24.83 4.79
C GLY A 555 -9.54 -26.10 4.69
N LEU A 556 -8.60 -26.15 3.73
CA LEU A 556 -7.61 -27.22 3.60
C LEU A 556 -6.30 -26.88 4.32
N LYS A 557 -6.09 -25.61 4.70
CA LYS A 557 -4.95 -25.22 5.51
C LYS A 557 -5.16 -25.69 6.94
N LEU A 558 -4.43 -26.70 7.35
CA LEU A 558 -4.51 -27.30 8.68
C LEU A 558 -3.12 -27.34 9.30
N TYR A 559 -2.80 -26.27 10.02
CA TYR A 559 -1.57 -26.21 10.79
C TYR A 559 -1.63 -27.20 11.95
N GLN A 560 -0.65 -28.10 12.01
CA GLN A 560 -0.46 -29.05 13.11
C GLN A 560 1.01 -29.24 13.39
N VAL A 561 1.38 -29.34 14.67
CA VAL A 561 2.78 -29.50 15.05
C VAL A 561 2.99 -30.49 16.16
N ILE A 562 4.23 -30.96 16.21
CA ILE A 562 4.87 -31.65 17.33
C ILE A 562 6.21 -30.96 17.63
N HIS A 563 6.87 -31.33 18.72
CA HIS A 563 8.25 -30.91 18.96
C HIS A 563 9.18 -31.58 17.94
N GLY A 564 10.00 -30.79 17.24
CA GLY A 564 10.94 -31.30 16.23
C GLY A 564 12.34 -31.51 16.79
N GLY A 565 12.88 -30.43 17.38
CA GLY A 565 14.14 -30.42 18.12
C GLY A 565 13.93 -29.87 19.53
N PRO A 566 15.02 -29.68 20.29
CA PRO A 566 15.01 -28.91 21.53
C PRO A 566 14.21 -27.61 21.44
N ASN A 567 14.37 -26.83 20.35
CA ASN A 567 13.89 -25.46 20.27
C ASN A 567 13.18 -25.10 18.95
N THR A 568 12.59 -26.11 18.29
CA THR A 568 11.83 -25.94 17.05
C THR A 568 10.62 -26.86 16.98
N LEU A 569 9.70 -26.51 16.09
CA LEU A 569 8.50 -27.26 15.76
C LEU A 569 8.67 -27.98 14.42
N THR A 570 8.07 -29.15 14.29
CA THR A 570 8.09 -29.92 13.03
C THR A 570 6.68 -30.39 12.67
N PRO A 571 6.38 -30.61 11.37
CA PRO A 571 5.16 -31.25 10.94
C PRO A 571 4.95 -32.63 11.60
N PRO A 572 3.70 -33.11 11.76
CA PRO A 572 3.41 -34.34 12.47
C PRO A 572 3.93 -35.57 11.70
N ILE A 573 4.73 -36.38 12.39
CA ILE A 573 5.09 -37.73 11.95
C ILE A 573 4.23 -38.78 12.65
N LEU A 574 4.01 -39.94 12.03
CA LEU A 574 3.12 -41.00 12.51
C LEU A 574 3.38 -41.38 13.98
N ASN A 575 2.30 -41.59 14.73
CA ASN A 575 2.28 -41.99 16.16
C ASN A 575 2.77 -40.93 17.16
N ASN A 576 3.01 -39.68 16.74
CA ASN A 576 3.34 -38.59 17.67
C ASN A 576 2.09 -37.75 18.03
N PRO A 577 1.92 -37.35 19.30
CA PRO A 577 0.79 -36.53 19.72
C PRO A 577 0.96 -35.09 19.23
N ILE A 578 -0.05 -34.60 18.53
CA ILE A 578 -0.15 -33.20 18.10
C ILE A 578 -0.24 -32.30 19.34
N ILE A 579 0.59 -31.25 19.39
CA ILE A 579 0.65 -30.32 20.54
C ILE A 579 -0.07 -28.99 20.28
N ASN A 580 -0.24 -28.60 19.01
CA ASN A 580 -1.09 -27.48 18.61
C ASN A 580 -1.73 -27.77 17.25
N SER A 581 -2.94 -27.25 17.02
CA SER A 581 -3.69 -27.43 15.79
C SER A 581 -4.55 -26.20 15.51
N VAL A 582 -4.41 -25.60 14.34
CA VAL A 582 -5.19 -24.44 13.88
C VAL A 582 -5.66 -24.66 12.45
N THR A 583 -6.95 -24.46 12.20
CA THR A 583 -7.54 -24.55 10.85
C THR A 583 -7.64 -23.16 10.25
N GLY A 584 -7.17 -22.98 9.02
CA GLY A 584 -7.23 -21.72 8.30
C GLY A 584 -6.35 -20.59 8.85
N GLY A 585 -5.43 -20.90 9.76
CA GLY A 585 -4.50 -19.91 10.34
C GLY A 585 -3.47 -19.38 9.32
N GLU A 586 -2.84 -18.25 9.64
CA GLU A 586 -1.71 -17.68 8.91
C GLU A 586 -0.49 -18.64 8.89
N ASN A 587 0.48 -18.37 8.01
CA ASN A 587 1.76 -19.09 8.01
C ASN A 587 2.46 -18.85 9.35
N VAL A 588 2.98 -19.91 9.96
CA VAL A 588 3.62 -19.77 11.27
C VAL A 588 5.03 -19.20 11.16
N ILE A 589 5.38 -18.31 12.07
CA ILE A 589 6.70 -17.68 12.18
C ILE A 589 7.82 -18.69 12.51
N SER A 590 7.46 -19.91 12.92
CA SER A 590 8.42 -20.98 13.17
C SER A 590 9.02 -21.57 11.90
N TRP A 591 8.37 -21.38 10.73
CA TRP A 591 8.77 -22.04 9.49
C TRP A 591 8.90 -21.06 8.33
N ALA A 592 9.92 -21.29 7.52
CA ALA A 592 10.05 -20.69 6.22
C ALA A 592 9.49 -21.62 5.12
N PRO A 593 8.89 -21.07 4.05
CA PRO A 593 8.49 -21.81 2.87
C PRO A 593 9.73 -22.27 2.12
N HIS A 594 9.60 -23.39 1.42
CA HIS A 594 10.66 -23.83 0.51
C HIS A 594 10.29 -23.56 -0.96
N PRO A 595 11.11 -22.80 -1.69
CA PRO A 595 12.23 -21.96 -1.22
C PRO A 595 11.74 -20.67 -0.52
N ASN A 596 12.63 -19.96 0.20
CA ASN A 596 12.30 -18.71 0.92
C ASN A 596 13.05 -17.50 0.34
N PRO A 597 12.40 -16.61 -0.42
CA PRO A 597 10.99 -16.68 -0.82
C PRO A 597 10.80 -17.63 -2.03
N PRO A 598 9.55 -18.06 -2.31
CA PRO A 598 9.20 -18.73 -3.55
C PRO A 598 9.45 -17.83 -4.78
N PRO A 599 9.73 -18.40 -5.96
CA PRO A 599 9.97 -17.61 -7.16
C PRO A 599 8.71 -16.85 -7.59
N LEU A 600 8.90 -15.70 -8.21
CA LEU A 600 7.81 -15.00 -8.89
C LEU A 600 7.31 -15.80 -10.10
N GLN A 601 6.01 -15.74 -10.35
CA GLN A 601 5.32 -16.35 -11.48
C GLN A 601 4.57 -15.28 -12.28
N PHE A 602 4.70 -15.37 -13.60
CA PHE A 602 4.04 -14.50 -14.56
C PHE A 602 3.40 -15.38 -15.65
N PRO A 603 2.08 -15.28 -15.89
CA PRO A 603 1.10 -14.52 -15.10
C PRO A 603 1.02 -15.00 -13.63
N PRO A 604 0.61 -14.12 -12.70
CA PRO A 604 0.56 -14.43 -11.27
C PRO A 604 -0.49 -15.51 -10.99
N LEU A 605 -0.35 -16.18 -9.84
CA LEU A 605 -1.33 -17.18 -9.39
C LEU A 605 -2.67 -16.55 -9.02
N CYS A 606 -2.64 -15.31 -8.56
CA CYS A 606 -3.82 -14.50 -8.40
C CYS A 606 -3.59 -13.08 -8.90
N LEU A 607 -4.53 -12.56 -9.69
CA LEU A 607 -4.49 -11.20 -10.18
C LEU A 607 -5.00 -10.20 -9.15
N SER A 608 -6.03 -10.58 -8.39
CA SER A 608 -6.54 -9.74 -7.32
C SER A 608 -7.05 -10.54 -6.11
N PRO A 609 -6.41 -10.41 -4.93
CA PRO A 609 -5.19 -9.62 -4.69
C PRO A 609 -4.00 -10.14 -5.51
N PHE A 610 -3.04 -9.27 -5.87
CA PHE A 610 -1.88 -9.69 -6.66
C PHE A 610 -0.99 -10.65 -5.85
N ILE A 611 -1.03 -11.94 -6.19
CA ILE A 611 -0.18 -12.99 -5.60
C ILE A 611 0.71 -13.54 -6.71
N GLY A 612 1.85 -12.87 -6.89
CA GLY A 612 2.87 -13.26 -7.87
C GLY A 612 3.78 -14.39 -7.40
N GLY A 613 3.86 -14.68 -6.10
CA GLY A 613 4.69 -15.77 -5.60
C GLY A 613 4.14 -17.13 -6.03
N GLN A 614 5.00 -18.04 -6.51
CA GLN A 614 4.64 -19.42 -6.78
C GLN A 614 4.25 -20.15 -5.48
N GLU A 615 3.41 -21.19 -5.59
CA GLU A 615 3.13 -22.11 -4.48
C GLU A 615 4.45 -22.62 -3.85
N PRO A 616 4.55 -22.69 -2.51
CA PRO A 616 5.65 -23.40 -1.88
C PRO A 616 5.60 -24.87 -2.27
N THR A 617 6.71 -25.58 -2.03
CA THR A 617 6.82 -27.00 -2.39
C THR A 617 5.67 -27.82 -1.78
N ALA A 618 4.91 -28.48 -2.65
CA ALA A 618 3.69 -29.20 -2.34
C ALA A 618 3.91 -30.42 -1.45
N ILE A 619 2.91 -30.70 -0.60
CA ILE A 619 2.85 -31.89 0.25
C ILE A 619 2.93 -33.22 -0.53
N ASP A 620 2.47 -33.21 -1.78
CA ASP A 620 2.47 -34.36 -2.71
C ASP A 620 3.89 -34.89 -3.02
N THR A 621 4.93 -34.12 -2.68
CA THR A 621 6.33 -34.56 -2.81
C THR A 621 6.75 -35.54 -1.72
N LEU A 622 6.02 -35.60 -0.60
CA LEU A 622 6.21 -36.57 0.48
C LEU A 622 5.39 -37.84 0.21
N LEU A 623 5.97 -38.83 -0.49
CA LEU A 623 5.49 -40.20 -0.32
C LEU A 623 6.13 -40.78 0.94
N SER A 624 5.34 -41.38 1.84
CA SER A 624 5.92 -42.22 2.88
C SER A 624 5.24 -43.57 3.00
N PRO A 625 6.00 -44.68 2.91
CA PRO A 625 5.66 -45.94 3.55
C PRO A 625 5.70 -45.87 5.09
N THR A 626 6.14 -44.76 5.70
CA THR A 626 6.45 -44.63 7.14
C THR A 626 6.09 -43.27 7.78
N GLY A 627 5.07 -42.55 7.33
CA GLY A 627 4.26 -41.75 8.26
C GLY A 627 4.25 -40.22 8.21
N ASN A 628 3.68 -39.63 7.16
CA ASN A 628 2.77 -38.49 7.35
C ASN A 628 1.37 -39.02 7.72
N VAL A 629 0.59 -38.25 8.48
CA VAL A 629 -0.74 -38.66 8.97
C VAL A 629 -1.84 -38.44 7.91
N TRP A 630 -1.55 -37.65 6.88
CA TRP A 630 -2.55 -37.10 5.95
C TRP A 630 -2.48 -37.73 4.55
N GLY A 631 -3.32 -38.74 4.32
CA GLY A 631 -3.72 -39.21 2.98
C GLY A 631 -3.06 -40.52 2.51
N PRO A 632 -3.77 -41.36 1.71
CA PRO A 632 -3.13 -42.47 1.01
C PRO A 632 -2.11 -41.94 0.00
N PRO A 633 -1.00 -42.65 -0.27
CA PRO A 633 0.01 -42.21 -1.23
C PRO A 633 -0.65 -41.89 -2.57
N CYS A 634 -0.44 -40.69 -3.11
CA CYS A 634 -0.77 -40.46 -4.51
C CYS A 634 0.02 -41.47 -5.34
N ALA A 635 -0.67 -42.38 -6.02
CA ALA A 635 -0.10 -43.62 -6.56
C ALA A 635 1.08 -43.42 -7.55
N ASN A 636 1.29 -42.20 -8.02
CA ASN A 636 2.26 -41.83 -9.05
C ASN A 636 3.19 -40.65 -8.67
N CYS A 637 3.24 -40.21 -7.41
CA CYS A 637 4.15 -39.13 -7.03
C CYS A 637 5.58 -39.68 -6.77
N PRO A 638 6.65 -38.92 -7.05
CA PRO A 638 7.98 -39.29 -6.60
C PRO A 638 8.11 -39.07 -5.08
N ALA A 639 8.73 -40.02 -4.36
CA ALA A 639 9.06 -39.87 -2.94
C ALA A 639 10.29 -38.96 -2.80
N LEU A 640 10.08 -37.65 -2.63
CA LEU A 640 11.16 -36.70 -2.44
C LEU A 640 11.37 -36.45 -0.94
N THR A 641 12.63 -36.38 -0.54
CA THR A 641 13.03 -35.95 0.80
C THR A 641 13.54 -34.52 0.70
N ASN A 642 13.26 -33.68 1.70
CA ASN A 642 13.91 -32.38 1.79
C ASN A 642 15.41 -32.56 2.00
N LEU A 643 16.23 -32.12 1.04
CA LEU A 643 17.69 -32.17 1.07
C LEU A 643 18.31 -30.90 1.66
N LEU A 644 17.52 -29.82 1.82
CA LEU A 644 17.95 -28.59 2.45
C LEU A 644 17.73 -28.71 3.97
N VAL A 645 18.83 -28.97 4.68
CA VAL A 645 18.89 -29.22 6.12
C VAL A 645 19.90 -28.28 6.79
N PRO A 646 19.90 -28.12 8.13
CA PRO A 646 20.99 -27.46 8.86
C PRO A 646 22.37 -27.91 8.38
N GLY A 647 23.27 -26.96 8.12
CA GLY A 647 24.59 -27.27 7.57
C GLY A 647 25.45 -26.03 7.41
N ASP A 648 26.42 -26.08 6.50
CA ASP A 648 27.28 -24.94 6.19
C ASP A 648 26.60 -24.03 5.15
N PRO A 649 26.21 -22.79 5.51
CA PRO A 649 25.54 -21.87 4.58
C PRO A 649 26.51 -21.08 3.69
N PHE A 650 27.82 -21.18 3.90
CA PHE A 650 28.84 -20.41 3.18
C PHE A 650 29.64 -21.28 2.20
N GLY A 651 29.88 -22.54 2.53
CA GLY A 651 30.81 -23.38 1.79
C GLY A 651 32.24 -22.87 1.88
N ASN A 652 33.05 -23.14 0.86
CA ASN A 652 34.42 -22.67 0.76
C ASN A 652 34.74 -22.24 -0.69
N PRO A 653 34.57 -20.95 -1.04
CA PRO A 653 34.85 -20.46 -2.38
C PRO A 653 36.35 -20.50 -2.74
N ASN A 654 37.23 -20.52 -1.73
CA ASN A 654 38.69 -20.51 -1.91
C ASN A 654 39.30 -21.92 -2.10
N GLN A 655 38.51 -22.98 -1.97
CA GLN A 655 38.96 -24.35 -2.22
C GLN A 655 39.10 -24.63 -3.73
N THR A 656 39.86 -25.66 -4.12
CA THR A 656 39.98 -26.08 -5.53
C THR A 656 39.66 -27.58 -5.70
N PRO A 657 38.50 -27.94 -6.30
CA PRO A 657 37.42 -27.03 -6.72
C PRO A 657 36.71 -26.38 -5.51
N PRO A 658 36.05 -25.23 -5.70
CA PRO A 658 35.25 -24.59 -4.65
C PRO A 658 34.19 -25.54 -4.08
N GLU A 659 33.94 -25.41 -2.78
CA GLU A 659 32.89 -26.16 -2.10
C GLU A 659 31.64 -25.28 -1.97
N PRO A 660 30.49 -25.64 -2.56
CA PRO A 660 29.28 -24.85 -2.44
C PRO A 660 28.67 -24.96 -1.04
N PRO A 661 27.87 -23.95 -0.63
CA PRO A 661 27.01 -24.06 0.54
C PRO A 661 26.22 -25.38 0.55
N SER A 662 26.14 -26.00 1.72
CA SER A 662 25.59 -27.35 1.90
C SER A 662 24.33 -27.40 2.76
N GLY A 663 23.98 -26.33 3.48
CA GLY A 663 22.79 -26.32 4.34
C GLY A 663 22.40 -24.94 4.89
N LEU A 664 21.33 -24.93 5.67
CA LEU A 664 20.75 -23.74 6.30
C LEU A 664 21.66 -23.18 7.40
N LEU A 665 21.61 -21.85 7.60
CA LEU A 665 22.26 -21.15 8.70
C LEU A 665 21.73 -21.58 10.09
N SER A 666 20.45 -21.97 10.17
CA SER A 666 19.83 -22.48 11.39
C SER A 666 20.42 -23.81 11.83
N GLN A 667 20.65 -23.97 13.14
CA GLN A 667 21.10 -25.25 13.74
C GLN A 667 20.00 -26.33 13.76
N GLU A 668 18.74 -25.96 13.59
CA GLU A 668 17.60 -26.87 13.56
C GLU A 668 16.72 -26.65 12.31
N GLN A 669 16.05 -27.71 11.85
CA GLN A 669 15.23 -27.65 10.64
C GLN A 669 14.06 -26.67 10.80
N ASN A 670 13.97 -25.69 9.89
CA ASN A 670 12.86 -24.72 9.85
C ASN A 670 12.24 -24.53 8.44
N SER A 671 12.66 -25.30 7.44
CA SER A 671 12.12 -25.27 6.06
C SER A 671 11.50 -26.63 5.70
N PHE A 672 10.27 -26.66 5.18
CA PHE A 672 9.53 -27.92 4.94
C PHE A 672 8.74 -27.93 3.62
N PHE A 673 8.36 -29.13 3.16
CA PHE A 673 7.54 -29.35 1.95
C PHE A 673 6.07 -29.54 2.31
N GLU A 674 5.48 -28.52 2.95
CA GLU A 674 4.11 -28.57 3.47
C GLU A 674 3.16 -27.64 2.70
N GLY A 675 3.47 -27.41 1.41
CA GLY A 675 2.71 -26.58 0.49
C GLY A 675 1.41 -27.22 0.01
N PRO A 676 0.48 -26.45 -0.60
CA PRO A 676 -0.74 -26.99 -1.18
C PRO A 676 -0.46 -28.01 -2.28
N SER A 677 -1.37 -28.97 -2.47
CA SER A 677 -1.31 -29.86 -3.64
C SER A 677 -1.39 -29.05 -4.94
N PRO A 678 -0.85 -29.57 -6.05
CA PRO A 678 -1.03 -28.98 -7.38
C PRO A 678 -2.52 -28.79 -7.70
N PRO A 679 -2.86 -27.81 -8.55
CA PRO A 679 -4.26 -27.51 -8.89
C PRO A 679 -5.05 -28.75 -9.32
N ALA A 680 -6.12 -29.05 -8.58
CA ALA A 680 -7.07 -30.13 -8.87
C ALA A 680 -8.41 -29.58 -9.35
N GLN A 681 -9.15 -30.39 -10.12
CA GLN A 681 -10.48 -30.05 -10.62
C GLN A 681 -11.59 -30.22 -9.57
N THR A 682 -11.32 -30.98 -8.49
CA THR A 682 -12.28 -31.24 -7.42
C THR A 682 -11.56 -31.27 -6.06
N LEU A 683 -12.26 -30.90 -4.99
CA LEU A 683 -11.70 -30.89 -3.63
C LEU A 683 -11.20 -32.28 -3.17
N GLY A 684 -11.79 -33.36 -3.67
CA GLY A 684 -11.34 -34.72 -3.36
C GLY A 684 -9.96 -35.09 -3.91
N GLY A 685 -9.39 -34.25 -4.78
CA GLY A 685 -8.02 -34.38 -5.29
C GLY A 685 -6.99 -33.53 -4.56
N CYS A 686 -7.39 -32.79 -3.51
CA CYS A 686 -6.51 -31.92 -2.73
C CYS A 686 -6.23 -32.54 -1.35
N PHE A 687 -5.01 -32.36 -0.84
CA PHE A 687 -4.66 -32.74 0.53
C PHE A 687 -4.62 -31.53 1.46
N PRO A 688 -4.86 -31.71 2.78
CA PRO A 688 -4.56 -30.69 3.75
C PRO A 688 -3.08 -30.32 3.74
N TYR A 689 -2.77 -29.05 3.94
CA TYR A 689 -1.43 -28.48 3.89
C TYR A 689 -1.20 -27.52 5.06
N MET A 690 0.04 -27.10 5.31
CA MET A 690 0.36 -26.24 6.46
C MET A 690 0.98 -24.90 6.08
N ILE A 691 1.72 -24.86 4.97
CA ILE A 691 2.39 -23.67 4.44
C ILE A 691 1.75 -23.34 3.10
N ARG A 692 1.57 -22.06 2.81
CA ARG A 692 1.12 -21.55 1.49
C ARG A 692 2.01 -20.39 1.07
N GLN A 693 1.75 -19.79 -0.09
CA GLN A 693 2.57 -18.67 -0.58
C GLN A 693 2.76 -17.64 0.52
N GLN A 694 4.03 -17.42 0.88
CA GLN A 694 4.33 -16.41 1.86
C GLN A 694 4.39 -15.07 1.14
N VAL A 695 3.23 -14.42 1.15
CA VAL A 695 3.04 -13.05 0.71
C VAL A 695 3.53 -12.04 1.78
N GLY A 696 4.36 -12.47 2.73
CA GLY A 696 4.91 -11.65 3.81
C GLY A 696 4.00 -11.50 5.02
N HIS A 697 4.30 -10.51 5.85
CA HIS A 697 3.48 -10.01 6.95
C HIS A 697 3.13 -8.54 6.71
N PHE A 698 2.15 -8.02 7.45
CA PHE A 698 1.96 -6.58 7.56
C PHE A 698 3.19 -5.98 8.26
N LEU A 699 4.01 -5.23 7.52
CA LEU A 699 5.15 -4.49 8.05
C LEU A 699 4.70 -3.06 8.36
N TYR A 700 4.65 -2.70 9.63
CA TYR A 700 4.33 -1.35 10.09
C TYR A 700 5.62 -0.55 10.20
N VAL A 701 5.62 0.67 9.68
CA VAL A 701 6.78 1.56 9.63
C VAL A 701 6.36 2.97 10.03
N ILE A 702 7.05 3.58 11.00
CA ILE A 702 6.85 5.00 11.30
C ILE A 702 7.54 5.84 10.23
N ASP A 703 6.76 6.57 9.43
CA ASP A 703 7.25 7.66 8.58
C ASP A 703 7.00 9.00 9.27
N ARG A 704 7.91 9.34 10.20
CA ARG A 704 7.77 10.55 11.02
C ARG A 704 7.76 11.82 10.18
N GLY A 705 8.53 11.87 9.09
CA GLY A 705 8.57 12.99 8.14
C GLY A 705 7.23 13.28 7.47
N ARG A 706 6.32 12.31 7.44
CA ARG A 706 4.93 12.46 6.94
C ARG A 706 3.87 12.43 8.02
N SER A 707 4.25 12.23 9.27
CA SER A 707 3.32 12.08 10.40
C SER A 707 2.33 10.93 10.16
N GLU A 708 2.85 9.73 9.87
CA GLU A 708 2.01 8.55 9.62
C GLU A 708 2.71 7.24 10.00
N VAL A 709 1.92 6.19 10.13
CA VAL A 709 2.38 4.80 10.08
C VAL A 709 2.07 4.26 8.68
N MET A 710 3.12 3.93 7.93
CA MET A 710 3.00 3.27 6.63
C MET A 710 2.94 1.76 6.84
N VAL A 711 1.99 1.10 6.18
CA VAL A 711 1.83 -0.36 6.21
C VAL A 711 2.28 -0.93 4.87
N LEU A 712 3.28 -1.81 4.91
CA LEU A 712 3.89 -2.44 3.74
C LEU A 712 3.63 -3.95 3.74
N ASN A 713 3.67 -4.54 2.56
CA ASN A 713 3.88 -5.98 2.41
C ASN A 713 5.35 -6.32 2.68
N SER A 714 5.67 -7.15 3.68
CA SER A 714 7.06 -7.43 4.05
C SER A 714 7.86 -8.28 3.02
N ASN A 715 7.20 -8.91 2.03
CA ASN A 715 7.83 -9.64 0.93
C ASN A 715 8.00 -8.78 -0.33
N ARG A 716 6.96 -8.01 -0.67
CA ARG A 716 6.88 -7.20 -1.91
C ARG A 716 7.24 -5.74 -1.73
N MET A 717 7.29 -5.26 -0.50
CA MET A 717 7.51 -3.86 -0.15
C MET A 717 6.50 -2.89 -0.78
N THR A 718 5.33 -3.41 -1.17
CA THR A 718 4.22 -2.61 -1.69
C THR A 718 3.44 -1.99 -0.54
N VAL A 719 2.99 -0.75 -0.72
CA VAL A 719 2.15 -0.05 0.26
C VAL A 719 0.75 -0.68 0.27
N ILE A 720 0.28 -1.03 1.46
CA ILE A 720 -1.06 -1.55 1.72
C ILE A 720 -1.95 -0.42 2.26
N ASP A 721 -1.45 0.33 3.25
CA ASP A 721 -2.19 1.43 3.87
C ASP A 721 -1.25 2.50 4.46
N ARG A 722 -1.81 3.68 4.75
CA ARG A 722 -1.15 4.80 5.43
C ARG A 722 -2.07 5.38 6.50
N ILE A 723 -1.66 5.25 7.75
CA ILE A 723 -2.45 5.65 8.92
C ILE A 723 -1.90 6.96 9.47
N LEU A 724 -2.63 8.06 9.26
CA LEU A 724 -2.22 9.39 9.68
C LEU A 724 -2.22 9.53 11.21
N LEU A 725 -1.16 10.12 11.75
CA LEU A 725 -0.99 10.38 13.18
C LEU A 725 -0.33 11.75 13.40
N PRO A 726 -0.49 12.40 14.56
CA PRO A 726 0.07 13.75 14.76
C PRO A 726 1.60 13.85 14.71
N ASP A 727 2.33 12.97 15.39
CA ASP A 727 3.82 12.95 15.44
C ASP A 727 4.34 11.60 15.97
N PRO A 728 4.16 10.51 15.21
CA PRO A 728 4.55 9.17 15.65
C PRO A 728 6.06 9.07 15.84
N THR A 729 6.50 8.54 16.99
CA THR A 729 7.93 8.45 17.35
C THR A 729 8.42 7.02 17.57
N SER A 730 7.69 6.21 18.34
CA SER A 730 7.95 4.77 18.52
C SER A 730 6.63 4.02 18.68
N PHE A 731 6.63 2.71 18.47
CA PHE A 731 5.46 1.88 18.76
C PHE A 731 5.81 0.55 19.41
N ALA A 732 4.80 -0.04 20.05
CA ALA A 732 4.87 -1.39 20.59
C ALA A 732 3.65 -2.19 20.15
N MET A 733 3.87 -3.44 19.75
CA MET A 733 2.80 -4.34 19.31
C MET A 733 2.30 -5.20 20.45
N SER A 734 0.98 -5.35 20.52
CA SER A 734 0.37 -6.24 21.50
C SER A 734 0.82 -7.71 21.29
N PRO A 735 0.98 -8.50 22.37
CA PRO A 735 1.36 -9.91 22.25
C PRO A 735 0.38 -10.78 21.47
N ASN A 736 -0.90 -10.37 21.42
CA ASN A 736 -1.93 -11.05 20.64
C ASN A 736 -2.04 -10.55 19.20
N VAL A 737 -1.23 -9.55 18.81
CA VAL A 737 -1.19 -8.97 17.46
C VAL A 737 -2.51 -8.28 17.06
N ASP A 738 -3.30 -7.85 18.04
CA ASP A 738 -4.60 -7.18 17.82
C ASP A 738 -4.49 -5.65 17.76
N PHE A 739 -3.54 -5.08 18.51
CA PHE A 739 -3.31 -3.63 18.57
C PHE A 739 -1.84 -3.25 18.40
N LEU A 740 -1.63 -2.06 17.82
CA LEU A 740 -0.36 -1.35 17.77
C LEU A 740 -0.48 -0.06 18.59
N ALA A 741 0.34 0.11 19.62
CA ALA A 741 0.38 1.33 20.45
C ALA A 741 1.48 2.27 19.95
N VAL A 742 1.13 3.49 19.57
CA VAL A 742 2.06 4.46 18.96
C VAL A 742 2.17 5.72 19.81
N THR A 743 3.39 6.08 20.23
CA THR A 743 3.65 7.34 20.95
C THR A 743 3.64 8.53 19.98
N ASN A 744 2.92 9.59 20.37
CA ASN A 744 2.80 10.83 19.61
C ASN A 744 3.43 11.97 20.41
N GLN A 745 4.70 12.27 20.13
CA GLN A 745 5.55 13.06 21.02
C GLN A 745 5.04 14.50 21.19
N SER A 746 4.73 15.20 20.09
CA SER A 746 4.33 16.61 20.15
C SER A 746 2.96 16.89 20.80
N VAL A 747 2.12 15.86 20.98
CA VAL A 747 0.75 16.01 21.50
C VAL A 747 0.50 15.24 22.79
N ASN A 748 1.52 14.57 23.36
CA ASN A 748 1.44 13.84 24.62
C ASN A 748 0.38 12.72 24.63
N LEU A 749 0.25 12.01 23.51
CA LEU A 749 -0.74 10.94 23.34
C LEU A 749 -0.09 9.60 22.99
N VAL A 750 -0.76 8.52 23.36
CA VAL A 750 -0.59 7.20 22.73
C VAL A 750 -1.83 6.90 21.91
N SER A 751 -1.64 6.57 20.62
CA SER A 751 -2.71 6.13 19.73
C SER A 751 -2.68 4.61 19.59
N PHE A 752 -3.82 3.96 19.80
CA PHE A 752 -3.99 2.52 19.63
C PHE A 752 -4.66 2.24 18.29
N ILE A 753 -3.94 1.60 17.39
CA ILE A 753 -4.42 1.21 16.07
C ILE A 753 -4.86 -0.23 16.13
N ASP A 754 -6.06 -0.52 15.64
CA ASP A 754 -6.54 -1.88 15.43
C ASP A 754 -5.80 -2.51 14.24
N ILE A 755 -5.08 -3.60 14.49
CA ILE A 755 -4.27 -4.31 13.50
C ILE A 755 -4.75 -5.75 13.32
N ASN A 756 -5.93 -6.11 13.83
CA ASN A 756 -6.54 -7.41 13.62
C ASN A 756 -7.27 -7.45 12.27
N PRO A 757 -6.83 -8.25 11.28
CA PRO A 757 -7.44 -8.28 9.95
C PRO A 757 -8.88 -8.81 9.92
N ALA A 758 -9.34 -9.46 10.98
CA ALA A 758 -10.73 -9.91 11.13
C ALA A 758 -11.65 -8.82 11.72
N SER A 759 -11.11 -7.68 12.14
CA SER A 759 -11.87 -6.58 12.73
C SER A 759 -12.47 -5.66 11.66
N ALA A 760 -13.66 -5.12 11.94
CA ALA A 760 -14.31 -4.13 11.09
C ALA A 760 -13.64 -2.74 11.15
N THR A 761 -12.81 -2.49 12.16
CA THR A 761 -12.05 -1.25 12.35
C THR A 761 -10.55 -1.42 12.05
N PHE A 762 -10.19 -2.48 11.31
CA PHE A 762 -8.82 -2.73 10.87
C PHE A 762 -8.18 -1.48 10.26
N HIS A 763 -6.94 -1.19 10.68
CA HIS A 763 -6.15 0.01 10.34
C HIS A 763 -6.76 1.35 10.73
N GLN A 764 -7.68 1.37 11.69
CA GLN A 764 -8.22 2.59 12.27
C GLN A 764 -7.68 2.82 13.68
N VAL A 765 -7.56 4.10 14.06
CA VAL A 765 -7.25 4.48 15.44
C VAL A 765 -8.48 4.19 16.30
N ALA A 766 -8.39 3.15 17.13
CA ALA A 766 -9.48 2.72 18.00
C ALA A 766 -9.61 3.62 19.23
N ILE A 767 -8.49 3.93 19.89
CA ILE A 767 -8.45 4.70 21.15
C ILE A 767 -7.22 5.63 21.15
N GLN A 768 -7.37 6.81 21.75
CA GLN A 768 -6.25 7.70 22.08
C GLN A 768 -6.22 7.97 23.57
N THR A 769 -5.03 7.88 24.16
CA THR A 769 -4.82 7.98 25.61
C THR A 769 -3.80 9.05 25.92
N VAL A 770 -4.17 9.99 26.79
CA VAL A 770 -3.29 11.07 27.26
C VAL A 770 -2.26 10.49 28.24
N VAL A 771 -0.99 10.82 28.00
CA VAL A 771 0.15 10.45 28.85
C VAL A 771 0.91 11.71 29.28
N GLY A 772 2.10 11.55 29.87
CA GLY A 772 2.94 12.69 30.25
C GLY A 772 3.61 13.37 29.05
N ASP A 773 4.39 14.42 29.32
CA ASP A 773 5.00 15.26 28.29
C ASP A 773 6.11 14.54 27.51
N SER A 774 6.10 14.75 26.18
CA SER A 774 7.06 14.18 25.23
C SER A 774 7.25 12.67 25.36
N PRO A 775 6.17 11.87 25.18
CA PRO A 775 6.28 10.42 25.20
C PRO A 775 7.21 9.94 24.08
N ASN A 776 8.12 9.03 24.42
CA ASN A 776 9.17 8.54 23.52
C ASN A 776 9.10 7.01 23.42
N GLY A 777 9.95 6.28 24.15
CA GLY A 777 9.94 4.83 24.21
C GLY A 777 8.67 4.26 24.83
N ILE A 778 8.23 3.14 24.27
CA ILE A 778 7.03 2.42 24.68
C ILE A 778 7.32 0.92 24.57
N ALA A 779 6.83 0.13 25.53
CA ALA A 779 6.88 -1.31 25.44
C ALA A 779 5.58 -1.93 25.95
N TRP A 780 5.18 -3.03 25.31
CA TRP A 780 4.01 -3.80 25.69
C TRP A 780 4.45 -5.04 26.48
N GLU A 781 3.90 -5.24 27.68
CA GLU A 781 4.27 -6.40 28.50
C GLU A 781 3.95 -7.71 27.74
N PRO A 782 4.89 -8.66 27.62
CA PRO A 782 4.72 -9.76 26.67
C PRO A 782 3.64 -10.79 27.03
N GLY A 783 3.08 -10.75 28.25
CA GLY A 783 1.88 -11.47 28.67
C GLY A 783 0.57 -10.69 28.45
N ASN A 784 0.61 -9.52 27.83
CA ASN A 784 -0.53 -8.65 27.53
C ASN A 784 -1.23 -8.06 28.77
N GLU A 785 -0.47 -7.69 29.81
CA GLU A 785 -1.03 -7.08 31.03
C GLU A 785 -1.05 -5.54 30.99
N ASP A 786 0.11 -4.94 30.72
CA ASP A 786 0.36 -3.51 30.83
C ASP A 786 1.21 -3.00 29.67
N ILE A 787 1.22 -1.68 29.50
CA ILE A 787 1.99 -0.96 28.50
C ILE A 787 2.69 0.19 29.22
N LEU A 788 4.01 0.26 29.12
CA LEU A 788 4.80 1.29 29.78
C LEU A 788 5.26 2.31 28.75
N VAL A 789 5.10 3.58 29.08
CA VAL A 789 5.42 4.71 28.21
C VAL A 789 6.36 5.65 28.95
N CYS A 790 7.54 5.88 28.39
CA CYS A 790 8.52 6.82 28.91
C CYS A 790 8.15 8.25 28.47
N ASN A 791 7.86 9.12 29.44
CA ASN A 791 7.56 10.52 29.20
C ASN A 791 8.84 11.34 29.43
N GLU A 792 9.63 11.51 28.37
CA GLU A 792 10.99 12.08 28.46
C GLU A 792 10.98 13.53 28.96
N GLY A 793 9.94 14.30 28.63
CA GLY A 793 9.82 15.71 29.01
C GLY A 793 9.35 15.94 30.45
N ASP A 794 8.71 14.95 31.04
CA ASP A 794 8.05 15.03 32.35
C ASP A 794 8.83 14.33 33.48
N ASP A 795 9.95 13.67 33.16
CA ASP A 795 10.68 12.79 34.08
C ASP A 795 9.76 11.72 34.71
N THR A 796 8.76 11.24 33.95
CA THR A 796 7.79 10.24 34.42
C THR A 796 7.63 9.07 33.45
N MET A 797 7.00 8.01 33.93
CA MET A 797 6.54 6.87 33.13
C MET A 797 5.05 6.67 33.37
N SER A 798 4.27 6.54 32.29
CA SER A 798 2.86 6.17 32.34
C SER A 798 2.70 4.66 32.18
N VAL A 799 1.92 4.04 33.06
CA VAL A 799 1.50 2.64 32.96
C VAL A 799 0.05 2.62 32.49
N ILE A 800 -0.17 2.08 31.30
CA ILE A 800 -1.48 1.91 30.67
C ILE A 800 -1.89 0.44 30.82
N SER A 801 -3.14 0.20 31.20
CA SER A 801 -3.66 -1.16 31.28
C SER A 801 -4.01 -1.69 29.89
N ALA A 802 -3.58 -2.91 29.54
CA ALA A 802 -3.97 -3.54 28.28
C ALA A 802 -5.47 -3.88 28.20
N PHE A 803 -6.19 -3.92 29.34
CA PHE A 803 -7.63 -4.20 29.37
C PHE A 803 -8.49 -3.00 28.95
N SER A 804 -8.12 -1.80 29.39
CA SER A 804 -8.89 -0.58 29.17
C SER A 804 -8.23 0.39 28.21
N LEU A 805 -6.96 0.17 27.88
CA LEU A 805 -6.09 1.08 27.15
C LEU A 805 -6.01 2.47 27.77
N ALA A 806 -6.33 2.60 29.07
CA ALA A 806 -6.25 3.84 29.84
C ALA A 806 -5.08 3.83 30.82
N VAL A 807 -4.49 5.01 31.08
CA VAL A 807 -3.47 5.18 32.11
C VAL A 807 -4.04 4.77 33.47
N ARG A 808 -3.41 3.77 34.10
CA ARG A 808 -3.76 3.29 35.44
C ARG A 808 -2.82 3.83 36.52
N LYS A 809 -1.57 4.16 36.17
CA LYS A 809 -0.57 4.71 37.10
C LYS A 809 0.42 5.61 36.38
N VAL A 810 0.93 6.61 37.07
CA VAL A 810 2.08 7.44 36.63
C VAL A 810 3.15 7.36 37.71
N ILE A 811 4.40 7.14 37.30
CA ILE A 811 5.55 6.93 38.18
C ILE A 811 6.59 8.00 37.88
N SER A 812 7.17 8.59 38.92
CA SER A 812 8.21 9.63 38.81
C SER A 812 9.44 9.35 39.69
N SER A 813 9.39 8.30 40.51
CA SER A 813 10.48 7.96 41.41
C SER A 813 11.67 7.42 40.62
N GLN A 814 12.85 7.99 40.84
CA GLN A 814 14.12 7.51 40.26
C GLN A 814 14.19 7.53 38.73
N LEU A 815 13.38 8.40 38.10
CA LEU A 815 13.41 8.65 36.66
C LEU A 815 14.03 10.04 36.40
N ASP A 816 14.79 10.13 35.32
CA ASP A 816 15.44 11.35 34.83
C ASP A 816 15.50 11.28 33.30
N ARG A 817 14.53 11.95 32.66
CA ARG A 817 14.29 11.92 31.22
C ARG A 817 14.32 10.48 30.68
N PRO A 818 13.40 9.60 31.13
CA PRO A 818 13.33 8.24 30.62
C PRO A 818 12.99 8.29 29.12
N PHE A 819 13.68 7.54 28.28
CA PHE A 819 13.48 7.60 26.83
C PHE A 819 13.25 6.26 26.15
N ASP A 820 13.59 5.14 26.79
CA ASP A 820 13.42 3.79 26.24
C ASP A 820 13.17 2.76 27.36
N VAL A 821 12.48 1.66 27.05
CA VAL A 821 12.03 0.66 28.03
C VAL A 821 11.97 -0.75 27.42
N ALA A 822 12.43 -1.75 28.17
CA ALA A 822 12.19 -3.17 27.85
C ALA A 822 11.45 -3.86 29.00
N ILE A 823 10.52 -4.76 28.66
CA ILE A 823 9.68 -5.47 29.63
C ILE A 823 9.84 -6.98 29.44
N THR A 824 9.96 -7.70 30.55
CA THR A 824 10.03 -9.17 30.54
C THR A 824 8.68 -9.77 30.95
N ASN A 825 8.39 -11.03 30.59
CA ASN A 825 7.12 -11.65 30.97
C ASN A 825 6.95 -11.73 32.51
N ARG A 826 5.70 -11.64 32.98
CA ARG A 826 5.37 -11.99 34.37
C ARG A 826 5.84 -13.40 34.70
N GLN A 827 6.73 -13.51 35.70
CA GLN A 827 7.38 -14.75 36.12
C GLN A 827 6.45 -15.69 36.92
N ALA A 828 5.37 -16.13 36.29
CA ALA A 828 4.38 -17.04 36.83
C ALA A 828 4.75 -18.49 36.49
N GLY A 829 5.45 -19.17 37.41
CA GLY A 829 5.86 -20.57 37.21
C GLY A 829 7.22 -20.77 36.53
N PHE A 830 7.99 -19.69 36.33
CA PHE A 830 9.36 -19.70 35.82
C PHE A 830 10.17 -18.54 36.43
N GLY A 831 11.44 -18.40 36.04
CA GLY A 831 12.33 -17.34 36.52
C GLY A 831 12.49 -17.39 38.04
N PHE A 832 12.27 -16.26 38.72
CA PHE A 832 12.33 -16.19 40.18
C PHE A 832 11.03 -16.65 40.87
N PHE A 833 10.02 -17.11 40.13
CA PHE A 833 8.70 -17.53 40.65
C PHE A 833 8.02 -16.43 41.49
N ARG A 834 8.37 -15.16 41.26
CA ARG A 834 7.82 -14.02 42.02
C ARG A 834 6.40 -13.66 41.61
N ASN A 835 5.93 -14.19 40.48
CA ASN A 835 4.63 -13.86 39.89
C ASN A 835 4.44 -12.34 39.77
N VAL A 836 5.49 -11.66 39.30
CA VAL A 836 5.58 -10.25 38.88
C VAL A 836 6.37 -10.20 37.58
N TYR A 837 6.17 -9.17 36.77
CA TYR A 837 7.06 -8.83 35.68
C TYR A 837 8.03 -7.71 36.10
N PHE A 838 9.17 -7.65 35.41
CA PHE A 838 10.15 -6.58 35.55
C PHE A 838 10.25 -5.79 34.25
N ALA A 839 10.36 -4.47 34.39
CA ALA A 839 10.69 -3.59 33.29
C ALA A 839 11.92 -2.75 33.62
N TYR A 840 12.72 -2.47 32.60
CA TYR A 840 13.96 -1.73 32.70
C TYR A 840 13.85 -0.44 31.91
N ILE A 841 14.02 0.69 32.58
CA ILE A 841 13.82 2.03 32.03
C ILE A 841 15.18 2.70 31.87
N LEU A 842 15.52 3.04 30.63
CA LEU A 842 16.72 3.79 30.29
C LEU A 842 16.50 5.29 30.51
N ASN A 843 17.33 5.88 31.36
CA ASN A 843 17.36 7.32 31.61
C ASN A 843 18.49 7.98 30.83
N ARG A 844 18.32 9.25 30.44
CA ARG A 844 19.40 10.03 29.76
C ARG A 844 20.65 10.19 30.63
N SER A 845 20.52 10.04 31.95
CA SER A 845 21.64 10.02 32.89
C SER A 845 22.54 8.77 32.78
N GLY A 846 22.16 7.77 31.98
CA GLY A 846 22.87 6.49 31.89
C GLY A 846 22.51 5.48 32.98
N ARG A 847 21.63 5.86 33.92
CA ARG A 847 21.10 4.98 34.96
C ARG A 847 19.91 4.18 34.45
N VAL A 848 19.82 2.91 34.84
CA VAL A 848 18.67 2.05 34.51
C VAL A 848 17.80 1.87 35.73
N ALA A 849 16.56 2.35 35.68
CA ALA A 849 15.59 2.13 36.73
C ALA A 849 14.86 0.79 36.51
N ILE A 850 14.54 0.06 37.58
CA ILE A 850 13.78 -1.19 37.50
C ILE A 850 12.41 -0.99 38.09
N PHE A 851 11.40 -1.29 37.29
CA PHE A 851 10.02 -1.38 37.72
C PHE A 851 9.65 -2.83 38.06
N GLU A 852 8.97 -3.03 39.19
CA GLU A 852 8.35 -4.30 39.58
C GLU A 852 6.84 -4.15 39.55
N SER A 853 6.16 -4.99 38.76
CA SER A 853 4.70 -4.97 38.63
C SER A 853 3.96 -5.32 39.93
N GLY A 854 2.68 -4.98 40.00
CA GLY A 854 1.78 -5.36 41.09
C GLY A 854 1.41 -6.85 41.15
N PRO A 855 0.47 -7.21 42.05
CA PRO A 855 -0.44 -6.32 42.75
C PRO A 855 0.17 -5.78 44.05
N ASN A 856 -0.12 -4.52 44.34
CA ASN A 856 0.28 -3.85 45.58
C ASN A 856 -0.79 -3.98 46.69
N GLY A 857 -0.61 -3.28 47.82
CA GLY A 857 -1.60 -3.20 48.90
C GLY A 857 -1.54 -4.33 49.94
N VAL A 858 -2.55 -4.38 50.82
CA VAL A 858 -2.54 -5.14 52.10
C VAL A 858 -2.42 -6.68 51.94
N ASN A 859 -2.65 -7.21 50.74
CA ASN A 859 -2.41 -8.62 50.40
C ASN A 859 -1.61 -8.77 49.09
N GLY A 860 -0.99 -7.68 48.62
CA GLY A 860 -0.18 -7.68 47.42
C GLY A 860 1.16 -8.38 47.61
N TRP A 861 1.84 -8.63 46.52
CA TRP A 861 3.18 -9.22 46.51
C TRP A 861 4.18 -8.49 45.61
N GLY A 862 3.74 -7.49 44.85
CA GLY A 862 4.60 -6.64 44.03
C GLY A 862 4.35 -5.15 44.28
N TYR A 863 5.38 -4.32 44.19
CA TYR A 863 5.26 -2.91 44.54
C TYR A 863 4.42 -2.10 43.55
N ASP A 864 4.30 -2.55 42.30
CA ASP A 864 3.70 -1.79 41.21
C ASP A 864 4.42 -0.45 41.01
N ASP A 865 5.73 -0.38 41.26
CA ASP A 865 6.54 0.86 41.28
C ASP A 865 8.00 0.58 40.91
N VAL A 866 8.80 1.64 40.76
CA VAL A 866 10.26 1.52 40.63
C VAL A 866 10.85 1.07 41.97
N VAL A 867 11.56 -0.06 41.94
CA VAL A 867 12.10 -0.73 43.14
C VAL A 867 13.60 -0.52 43.31
N GLY A 868 14.29 -0.01 42.30
CA GLY A 868 15.71 0.30 42.37
C GLY A 868 16.30 0.82 41.07
N ILE A 869 17.61 1.11 41.12
CA ILE A 869 18.43 1.55 39.99
C ILE A 869 19.63 0.61 39.88
N ALA A 870 19.99 0.22 38.65
CA ALA A 870 21.23 -0.50 38.38
C ALA A 870 22.45 0.26 38.93
N SER A 871 23.37 -0.48 39.57
CA SER A 871 24.60 0.10 40.11
C SER A 871 25.54 0.59 39.02
N GLN A 872 25.47 -0.04 37.85
CA GLN A 872 26.23 0.29 36.65
C GLN A 872 25.73 1.62 36.06
N GLU A 873 26.62 2.31 35.35
CA GLU A 873 26.30 3.52 34.60
C GLU A 873 26.58 3.24 33.12
N PHE A 874 25.54 3.18 32.31
CA PHE A 874 25.65 2.93 30.87
C PHE A 874 25.84 4.27 30.18
N LYS A 875 27.01 4.52 29.59
CA LYS A 875 27.31 5.83 29.01
C LYS A 875 26.60 5.98 27.67
N ASN A 876 25.87 7.08 27.51
CA ASN A 876 25.10 7.40 26.29
C ASN A 876 24.33 6.19 25.72
N PRO A 877 23.40 5.60 26.50
CA PRO A 877 22.65 4.44 26.07
C PRO A 877 21.73 4.81 24.89
N LYS A 878 21.47 3.85 24.00
CA LYS A 878 20.81 4.10 22.70
C LYS A 878 19.59 3.23 22.46
N ALA A 879 19.69 1.95 22.80
CA ALA A 879 18.60 0.98 22.63
C ALA A 879 18.66 -0.08 23.73
N ILE A 880 17.49 -0.63 24.05
CA ILE A 880 17.32 -1.76 24.97
C ILE A 880 16.40 -2.81 24.35
N GLN A 881 16.69 -4.09 24.57
CA GLN A 881 15.79 -5.21 24.23
C GLN A 881 15.83 -6.28 25.32
N PRO A 882 14.75 -7.05 25.50
CA PRO A 882 14.79 -8.25 26.35
C PRO A 882 15.82 -9.27 25.85
N ASP A 883 16.42 -10.01 26.77
CA ASP A 883 17.20 -11.19 26.43
C ASP A 883 16.25 -12.38 26.23
N HIS A 884 16.21 -12.90 25.01
CA HIS A 884 15.34 -14.02 24.65
C HIS A 884 15.80 -15.36 25.24
N LEU A 885 17.06 -15.48 25.67
CA LEU A 885 17.61 -16.73 26.20
C LEU A 885 17.45 -16.85 27.72
N ASN A 886 17.27 -15.73 28.43
CA ASN A 886 17.33 -15.69 29.88
C ASN A 886 15.94 -15.52 30.53
N LEU A 887 15.42 -16.61 31.09
CA LEU A 887 14.16 -16.64 31.85
C LEU A 887 14.19 -15.88 33.19
N GLY A 888 15.36 -15.41 33.63
CA GLY A 888 15.58 -14.59 34.83
C GLY A 888 15.38 -13.09 34.61
N SER A 889 14.71 -12.69 33.52
CA SER A 889 14.46 -11.29 33.17
C SER A 889 15.73 -10.48 32.90
N ALA A 890 16.60 -10.95 32.01
CA ALA A 890 17.74 -10.15 31.54
C ALA A 890 17.38 -9.28 30.32
N ILE A 891 18.24 -8.31 30.03
CA ILE A 891 18.11 -7.36 28.92
C ILE A 891 19.47 -7.12 28.26
N TRP A 892 19.45 -6.74 27.00
CA TRP A 892 20.58 -6.22 26.24
C TRP A 892 20.46 -4.71 26.09
N ILE A 893 21.57 -3.99 26.29
CA ILE A 893 21.65 -2.53 26.15
C ILE A 893 22.77 -2.20 25.16
N ALA A 894 22.47 -1.41 24.12
CA ALA A 894 23.47 -0.76 23.29
C ALA A 894 23.86 0.60 23.91
N HIS A 895 25.16 0.81 24.13
CA HIS A 895 25.68 2.01 24.78
C HIS A 895 27.15 2.28 24.38
N GLU A 896 27.80 3.19 25.10
CA GLU A 896 29.24 3.44 25.02
C GLU A 896 29.92 3.08 26.34
N GLY A 897 31.23 2.82 26.30
CA GLY A 897 32.04 2.47 27.45
C GLY A 897 31.69 1.09 28.00
N PRO A 898 32.35 0.01 27.54
CA PRO A 898 32.03 -1.35 27.97
C PRO A 898 32.14 -1.47 29.49
N ILE A 899 31.19 -2.18 30.10
CA ILE A 899 31.19 -2.42 31.54
C ILE A 899 32.20 -3.52 31.86
N ASP A 900 33.10 -3.27 32.79
CA ASP A 900 33.99 -4.31 33.30
C ASP A 900 33.17 -5.32 34.12
N THR A 901 33.15 -6.58 33.68
CA THR A 901 32.24 -7.60 34.25
C THR A 901 32.67 -8.08 35.65
N GLU A 902 33.89 -7.77 36.10
CA GLU A 902 34.37 -8.10 37.45
C GLU A 902 34.10 -6.96 38.45
N THR A 903 34.42 -5.73 38.06
CA THR A 903 34.31 -4.53 38.91
C THR A 903 32.97 -3.82 38.79
N GLN A 904 32.22 -4.08 37.71
CA GLN A 904 30.96 -3.45 37.36
C GLN A 904 31.09 -1.93 37.09
N GLU A 905 32.32 -1.46 36.83
CA GLU A 905 32.62 -0.07 36.48
C GLU A 905 32.53 0.15 34.96
N ALA A 906 32.13 1.34 34.55
CA ALA A 906 31.95 1.69 33.14
C ALA A 906 33.25 2.17 32.48
N GLY A 907 33.52 1.67 31.26
CA GLY A 907 34.58 2.10 30.36
C GLY A 907 34.41 3.55 29.87
N SER A 908 35.20 4.01 28.88
CA SER A 908 35.21 5.43 28.49
C SER A 908 34.10 5.81 27.50
N TYR A 909 33.69 7.09 27.47
CA TYR A 909 32.82 7.60 26.40
C TYR A 909 33.50 7.43 25.03
N GLY A 910 32.71 7.19 23.98
CA GLY A 910 33.19 6.97 22.61
C GLY A 910 33.71 5.55 22.33
N GLU A 911 33.85 4.69 23.33
CA GLU A 911 34.15 3.27 23.12
C GLU A 911 32.85 2.51 22.85
N PRO A 912 32.75 1.67 21.80
CA PRO A 912 31.54 0.91 21.51
C PRO A 912 31.24 -0.12 22.60
N ALA A 913 29.96 -0.30 22.94
CA ALA A 913 29.56 -1.29 23.93
C ALA A 913 28.15 -1.86 23.73
N VAL A 914 28.02 -3.16 23.96
CA VAL A 914 26.73 -3.84 24.15
C VAL A 914 26.84 -4.69 25.41
N SER A 915 25.94 -4.50 26.37
CA SER A 915 25.99 -5.19 27.66
C SER A 915 24.70 -5.95 27.96
N ASN A 916 24.83 -7.16 28.51
CA ASN A 916 23.71 -7.93 29.07
C ASN A 916 23.59 -7.62 30.57
N LEU A 917 22.52 -6.94 30.97
CA LEU A 917 22.21 -6.68 32.38
C LEU A 917 21.17 -7.70 32.85
N ARG A 918 21.46 -8.38 33.97
CA ARG A 918 20.53 -9.34 34.58
C ARG A 918 20.36 -9.12 36.08
N ILE A 919 19.31 -9.73 36.61
CA ILE A 919 19.18 -9.99 38.04
C ILE A 919 20.01 -11.25 38.34
N ASP A 920 21.14 -11.08 39.03
CA ASP A 920 22.05 -12.18 39.36
C ASP A 920 21.52 -13.04 40.52
N SER A 921 21.03 -12.38 41.57
CA SER A 921 20.45 -13.07 42.72
C SER A 921 19.28 -12.32 43.32
N ALA A 922 18.25 -13.08 43.67
CA ALA A 922 16.99 -12.59 44.20
C ALA A 922 16.32 -13.69 45.02
N ILE A 923 15.57 -13.33 46.07
CA ILE A 923 14.75 -14.32 46.80
C ILE A 923 13.66 -14.85 45.86
N MET A 924 13.54 -16.19 45.82
CA MET A 924 12.58 -16.92 45.00
C MET A 924 11.18 -16.94 45.63
N GLY A 925 10.15 -17.01 44.79
CA GLY A 925 8.74 -17.13 45.18
C GLY A 925 8.05 -15.78 45.42
N PRO A 926 6.71 -15.75 45.49
CA PRO A 926 5.98 -14.52 45.74
C PRO A 926 6.32 -13.96 47.12
N LEU A 927 6.78 -12.71 47.14
CA LEU A 927 7.13 -12.01 48.37
C LEU A 927 5.90 -11.24 48.81
N PRO A 928 5.30 -11.46 50.00
CA PRO A 928 4.11 -10.71 50.40
C PRO A 928 4.45 -9.29 50.90
N LEU A 929 3.52 -8.34 50.75
CA LEU A 929 3.60 -6.96 51.26
C LEU A 929 2.90 -6.79 52.62
N ASN A 930 2.97 -7.81 53.47
CA ASN A 930 2.31 -7.80 54.78
C ASN A 930 3.23 -7.25 55.90
N VAL A 931 2.65 -6.98 57.07
CA VAL A 931 3.41 -6.43 58.22
C VAL A 931 4.57 -7.31 58.67
N ASN A 932 4.52 -8.63 58.41
CA ASN A 932 5.59 -9.55 58.80
C ASN A 932 6.81 -9.43 57.88
N SER A 933 6.63 -9.12 56.59
CA SER A 933 7.74 -8.96 55.65
C SER A 933 8.58 -7.71 55.93
N LEU A 934 7.99 -6.69 56.57
CA LEU A 934 8.72 -5.48 57.01
C LEU A 934 9.77 -5.75 58.10
N PHE A 935 9.66 -6.86 58.83
CA PHE A 935 10.62 -7.22 59.88
C PHE A 935 11.76 -8.10 59.38
N ILE A 936 11.80 -8.45 58.10
CA ILE A 936 12.87 -9.23 57.49
C ILE A 936 13.76 -8.25 56.70
N PRO A 937 14.96 -7.90 57.21
CA PRO A 937 15.90 -7.06 56.47
C PRO A 937 16.25 -7.70 55.13
N ASN A 938 16.41 -6.89 54.09
CA ASN A 938 16.85 -7.31 52.75
C ASN A 938 15.94 -8.36 52.08
N PHE A 939 14.70 -8.50 52.54
CA PHE A 939 13.77 -9.55 52.08
C PHE A 939 13.38 -9.46 50.60
N ARG A 940 13.58 -8.29 49.99
CA ARG A 940 13.27 -8.04 48.58
C ARG A 940 14.48 -7.58 47.77
N ASP A 941 15.67 -7.61 48.36
CA ASP A 941 16.87 -7.18 47.67
C ASP A 941 17.09 -8.04 46.42
N MET A 942 17.56 -7.37 45.37
CA MET A 942 17.95 -7.97 44.10
C MET A 942 19.33 -7.47 43.77
N ALA A 943 20.26 -8.38 43.54
CA ALA A 943 21.59 -8.04 43.03
C ALA A 943 21.53 -8.02 41.50
N MET A 944 21.97 -6.93 40.91
CA MET A 944 22.11 -6.80 39.46
C MET A 944 23.57 -6.85 39.06
N GLN A 945 23.82 -7.46 37.91
CA GLN A 945 25.16 -7.58 37.36
C GLN A 945 25.10 -7.55 35.83
N VAL A 946 26.13 -6.95 35.24
CA VAL A 946 26.47 -7.15 33.84
C VAL A 946 27.40 -8.35 33.74
N ASP A 947 26.93 -9.41 33.09
CA ASP A 947 27.69 -10.64 32.89
C ASP A 947 28.50 -10.65 31.60
N VAL A 948 27.94 -10.02 30.57
CA VAL A 948 28.49 -9.94 29.23
C VAL A 948 28.59 -8.48 28.86
N ALA A 949 29.78 -8.06 28.45
CA ALA A 949 30.03 -6.73 27.90
C ALA A 949 30.90 -6.88 26.66
N LEU A 950 30.32 -6.58 25.50
CA LEU A 950 31.02 -6.50 24.23
C LEU A 950 31.69 -5.14 24.12
N GLY A 951 32.92 -5.09 23.61
CA GLY A 951 33.71 -3.87 23.52
C GLY A 951 34.33 -3.67 22.14
N PRO A 952 35.36 -2.80 22.04
CA PRO A 952 36.04 -2.47 20.79
C PRO A 952 36.69 -3.65 20.06
N ASP A 953 36.98 -4.75 20.76
CA ASP A 953 37.56 -5.95 20.16
C ASP A 953 36.52 -6.81 19.43
N GLN A 954 35.24 -6.68 19.78
CA GLN A 954 34.13 -7.43 19.21
C GLN A 954 33.24 -6.58 18.27
N LEU A 955 33.21 -5.26 18.47
CA LEU A 955 32.35 -4.33 17.74
C LEU A 955 33.17 -3.45 16.78
N SER A 956 32.65 -3.23 15.58
CA SER A 956 33.29 -2.40 14.54
C SER A 956 33.14 -0.89 14.78
N GLY A 957 32.22 -0.48 15.66
CA GLY A 957 31.96 0.91 16.03
C GLY A 957 30.77 1.03 16.99
N ILE A 958 30.32 2.26 17.25
CA ILE A 958 29.29 2.54 18.27
C ILE A 958 27.93 2.00 17.83
N PRO A 959 27.31 1.08 18.59
CA PRO A 959 26.04 0.47 18.23
C PRO A 959 24.87 1.41 18.50
N VAL A 960 23.83 1.39 17.65
CA VAL A 960 22.61 2.21 17.86
C VAL A 960 21.32 1.39 17.98
N SER A 961 21.30 0.17 17.45
CA SER A 961 20.15 -0.72 17.46
C SER A 961 20.62 -2.17 17.49
N LEU A 962 19.77 -3.06 17.99
CA LEU A 962 20.00 -4.50 18.05
C LEU A 962 18.75 -5.28 17.60
N ALA A 963 18.96 -6.45 17.02
CA ALA A 963 17.93 -7.42 16.67
C ALA A 963 18.49 -8.84 16.76
N PHE A 964 17.63 -9.85 16.79
CA PHE A 964 18.03 -11.24 16.93
C PHE A 964 17.55 -12.09 15.76
N ASP A 965 18.30 -13.14 15.39
CA ASP A 965 17.72 -14.15 14.52
C ASP A 965 16.53 -14.83 15.23
N ASN A 966 15.56 -15.30 14.45
CA ASN A 966 14.41 -16.01 15.00
C ASN A 966 14.24 -17.39 14.38
N MET A 967 15.31 -17.99 13.87
CA MET A 967 15.22 -19.21 13.06
C MET A 967 14.80 -20.43 13.88
N ARG A 968 15.07 -20.42 15.20
CA ARG A 968 14.63 -21.41 16.18
C ARG A 968 13.62 -20.80 17.13
N ASN A 969 12.34 -21.15 16.96
CA ASN A 969 11.29 -20.59 17.79
C ASN A 969 10.07 -21.51 17.96
N PHE A 970 9.30 -21.23 19.00
CA PHE A 970 8.01 -21.81 19.33
C PHE A 970 6.83 -20.89 19.02
N GLY A 971 6.99 -19.99 18.04
CA GLY A 971 5.95 -19.05 17.60
C GLY A 971 4.66 -19.74 17.18
N GLY A 972 4.73 -20.97 16.67
CA GLY A 972 3.58 -21.81 16.36
C GLY A 972 2.81 -22.38 17.56
N LEU A 973 3.18 -22.06 18.81
CA LEU A 973 2.41 -22.39 20.01
C LEU A 973 1.59 -21.19 20.49
N THR A 974 0.51 -21.48 21.24
CA THR A 974 -0.33 -20.45 21.85
C THR A 974 0.46 -19.56 22.81
N THR A 975 0.17 -18.27 22.74
CA THR A 975 0.79 -17.23 23.56
C THR A 975 0.64 -17.51 25.06
N PHE A 976 1.72 -17.31 25.82
CA PHE A 976 1.70 -17.44 27.27
C PHE A 976 0.76 -16.39 27.88
N GLN A 977 -0.05 -16.81 28.85
CA GLN A 977 -1.01 -15.95 29.52
C GLN A 977 -0.99 -16.19 31.03
N THR A 978 -1.34 -15.14 31.76
CA THR A 978 -1.61 -15.17 33.20
C THR A 978 -3.01 -14.67 33.46
N PHE A 979 -3.46 -14.65 34.72
CA PHE A 979 -4.77 -14.07 35.03
C PHE A 979 -4.84 -12.55 34.78
N TYR A 980 -3.69 -11.88 34.63
CA TYR A 980 -3.59 -10.46 34.31
C TYR A 980 -3.53 -10.17 32.82
N SER A 981 -3.54 -11.19 31.97
CA SER A 981 -3.50 -11.03 30.52
C SER A 981 -4.84 -10.54 29.99
N ALA A 982 -4.82 -9.50 29.16
CA ALA A 982 -6.00 -9.02 28.45
C ALA A 982 -6.29 -9.85 27.19
N GLY A 983 -7.57 -9.91 26.82
CA GLY A 983 -8.02 -10.55 25.57
C GLY A 983 -7.86 -12.08 25.53
N ILE A 984 -7.95 -12.63 24.33
CA ILE A 984 -7.75 -14.06 24.06
C ILE A 984 -6.33 -14.24 23.54
N PRO A 985 -5.52 -15.17 24.09
CA PRO A 985 -4.17 -15.38 23.60
C PRO A 985 -4.15 -15.79 22.13
N ALA A 986 -3.26 -15.18 21.35
CA ALA A 986 -3.05 -15.60 19.96
C ALA A 986 -2.63 -17.08 19.91
N GLN A 987 -3.32 -17.88 19.10
CA GLN A 987 -3.13 -19.33 19.03
C GLN A 987 -1.81 -19.74 18.36
N ILE A 988 -1.30 -18.87 17.48
CA ILE A 988 -0.01 -18.93 16.79
C ILE A 988 0.53 -17.50 16.68
N ASN A 989 1.82 -17.35 16.42
CA ASN A 989 2.50 -16.12 16.04
C ASN A 989 2.43 -14.94 17.03
N GLY A 990 1.88 -15.11 18.23
CA GLY A 990 1.88 -14.03 19.23
C GLY A 990 3.28 -13.65 19.74
N LYS A 991 3.44 -12.43 20.24
CA LYS A 991 4.75 -11.82 20.56
C LYS A 991 5.28 -12.09 21.97
N SER A 992 4.62 -12.96 22.77
CA SER A 992 5.16 -13.31 24.11
C SER A 992 6.58 -13.87 24.01
N LEU A 993 7.46 -13.50 24.94
CA LEU A 993 8.85 -13.99 24.99
C LEU A 993 8.97 -15.41 25.54
N VAL A 994 7.92 -15.94 26.17
CA VAL A 994 7.85 -17.33 26.63
C VAL A 994 6.65 -18.08 26.05
N ARG A 995 6.75 -19.42 26.02
CA ARG A 995 5.70 -20.37 25.64
C ARG A 995 5.53 -21.46 26.70
N THR A 996 4.32 -22.03 26.76
CA THR A 996 4.03 -23.20 27.59
C THR A 996 4.10 -24.47 26.75
N THR A 997 5.03 -25.35 27.08
CA THR A 997 5.09 -26.74 26.58
C THR A 997 4.68 -27.69 27.71
N GLN A 998 5.59 -28.57 28.17
CA GLN A 998 5.47 -29.25 29.47
C GLN A 998 5.91 -28.35 30.63
N GLN A 999 6.77 -27.38 30.33
CA GLN A 999 7.26 -26.32 31.20
C GLN A 999 7.22 -25.00 30.43
N ILE A 1000 7.51 -23.89 31.12
CA ILE A 1000 7.64 -22.59 30.46
C ILE A 1000 9.05 -22.50 29.89
N VAL A 1001 9.14 -22.21 28.59
CA VAL A 1001 10.37 -22.12 27.81
C VAL A 1001 10.44 -20.79 27.07
N ASN A 1002 11.62 -20.41 26.61
CA ASN A 1002 11.80 -19.24 25.74
C ASN A 1002 11.02 -19.44 24.43
N THR A 1003 10.42 -18.38 23.90
CA THR A 1003 9.75 -18.43 22.60
C THR A 1003 10.75 -18.51 21.45
N SER A 1004 11.85 -17.75 21.52
CA SER A 1004 12.90 -17.71 20.49
C SER A 1004 14.23 -18.04 21.14
N GLU A 1005 15.06 -18.84 20.48
CA GLU A 1005 16.42 -19.15 20.91
C GLU A 1005 17.44 -18.70 19.85
N PRO A 1006 17.71 -17.38 19.77
CA PRO A 1006 18.63 -16.83 18.79
C PRO A 1006 20.05 -17.36 18.98
N GLU A 1007 20.75 -17.59 17.87
CA GLU A 1007 22.19 -17.85 17.82
C GLU A 1007 22.98 -16.57 17.55
N PHE A 1008 22.40 -15.67 16.76
CA PHE A 1008 23.03 -14.44 16.29
C PHE A 1008 22.30 -13.20 16.78
N MET A 1009 23.09 -12.22 17.23
CA MET A 1009 22.65 -10.86 17.49
C MET A 1009 23.21 -9.94 16.40
N PHE A 1010 22.34 -9.16 15.78
CA PHE A 1010 22.66 -8.14 14.78
C PHE A 1010 22.76 -6.80 15.47
N VAL A 1011 23.81 -6.04 15.17
CA VAL A 1011 24.10 -4.76 15.83
C VAL A 1011 24.40 -3.70 14.78
N ALA A 1012 23.56 -2.67 14.71
CA ALA A 1012 23.71 -1.59 13.72
C ALA A 1012 24.75 -0.56 14.17
N VAL A 1013 25.70 -0.27 13.28
CA VAL A 1013 26.83 0.65 13.49
C VAL A 1013 26.86 1.67 12.33
N PRO A 1014 26.18 2.83 12.47
CA PRO A 1014 26.10 3.82 11.39
C PRO A 1014 27.41 4.58 11.11
N SER A 1015 28.35 4.57 12.05
CA SER A 1015 29.63 5.29 11.91
C SER A 1015 30.78 4.41 12.40
N PRO A 1016 31.19 3.43 11.58
CA PRO A 1016 32.24 2.48 11.94
C PRO A 1016 33.63 3.12 11.89
N THR A 1017 34.57 2.51 12.62
CA THR A 1017 35.91 3.07 12.81
C THR A 1017 36.81 3.01 11.55
N ALA A 1018 36.40 2.26 10.52
CA ALA A 1018 37.23 1.87 9.38
C ALA A 1018 36.93 2.58 8.04
N GLY A 1019 36.19 3.69 8.04
CA GLY A 1019 35.97 4.50 6.83
C GLY A 1019 34.82 4.01 5.93
N PHE A 1020 33.97 3.12 6.41
CA PHE A 1020 32.70 2.74 5.78
C PHE A 1020 31.58 3.73 6.17
N GLU A 1021 30.50 3.78 5.36
CA GLU A 1021 29.33 4.65 5.61
C GLU A 1021 28.26 3.98 6.51
N GLY A 1022 28.47 2.72 6.91
CA GLY A 1022 27.67 1.99 7.91
C GLY A 1022 27.90 0.48 7.83
N LEU A 1023 27.72 -0.22 8.96
CA LEU A 1023 27.85 -1.67 9.07
C LEU A 1023 26.74 -2.26 9.96
N VAL A 1024 26.45 -3.54 9.77
CA VAL A 1024 25.75 -4.37 10.75
C VAL A 1024 26.70 -5.48 11.20
N ASP A 1025 27.14 -5.42 12.44
CA ASP A 1025 27.92 -6.48 13.07
C ASP A 1025 27.01 -7.66 13.40
N VAL A 1026 27.48 -8.88 13.15
CA VAL A 1026 26.81 -10.12 13.53
C VAL A 1026 27.62 -10.77 14.63
N ILE A 1027 27.02 -10.93 15.81
CA ILE A 1027 27.65 -11.50 17.00
C ILE A 1027 27.05 -12.87 17.27
N ASP A 1028 27.90 -13.88 17.39
CA ASP A 1028 27.50 -15.22 17.82
C ASP A 1028 27.29 -15.24 19.33
N ILE A 1029 26.04 -15.20 19.76
CA ILE A 1029 25.64 -15.22 21.18
C ILE A 1029 25.43 -16.65 21.69
N GLY A 1030 25.37 -17.66 20.82
CA GLY A 1030 25.34 -19.08 21.20
C GLY A 1030 26.72 -19.70 21.39
N GLY A 1031 27.74 -19.19 20.70
CA GLY A 1031 29.07 -19.79 20.56
C GLY A 1031 30.26 -18.98 21.11
N GLY A 1032 30.03 -17.89 21.84
CA GLY A 1032 31.08 -17.25 22.67
C GLY A 1032 31.25 -15.74 22.54
N PHE A 1033 30.24 -15.04 22.01
CA PHE A 1033 30.20 -13.57 21.91
C PHE A 1033 31.27 -12.97 20.99
N LEU A 1034 31.60 -13.69 19.92
CA LEU A 1034 32.55 -13.25 18.90
C LEU A 1034 31.81 -12.74 17.67
N ARG A 1035 32.43 -11.79 16.96
CA ARG A 1035 31.92 -11.36 15.66
C ARG A 1035 32.07 -12.49 14.65
N VAL A 1036 30.99 -12.75 13.91
CA VAL A 1036 30.90 -13.77 12.87
C VAL A 1036 31.48 -13.23 11.58
N ASP A 1037 32.18 -14.08 10.85
CA ASP A 1037 32.59 -13.78 9.49
C ASP A 1037 31.37 -13.92 8.55
N THR A 1038 30.88 -12.79 8.05
CA THR A 1038 29.68 -12.76 7.19
C THR A 1038 29.97 -12.93 5.71
N ASN A 1039 31.24 -13.02 5.28
CA ASN A 1039 31.58 -13.08 3.86
C ASN A 1039 32.78 -13.99 3.56
N ALA A 1040 32.50 -15.25 3.23
CA ALA A 1040 33.51 -16.27 2.95
C ALA A 1040 34.43 -16.00 1.74
N PHE A 1041 34.14 -14.99 0.91
CA PHE A 1041 35.00 -14.61 -0.22
C PHE A 1041 36.21 -13.77 0.20
N HIS A 1042 36.16 -13.12 1.36
CA HIS A 1042 37.23 -12.25 1.84
C HIS A 1042 37.92 -12.87 3.06
N SER A 1043 39.24 -12.67 3.17
CA SER A 1043 39.97 -13.16 4.35
C SER A 1043 39.72 -12.24 5.56
N GLY A 1044 39.39 -12.83 6.72
CA GLY A 1044 39.21 -12.11 7.99
C GLY A 1044 37.77 -12.15 8.45
N ILE A 1045 37.43 -11.41 9.52
CA ILE A 1045 36.05 -11.34 10.03
C ILE A 1045 35.40 -10.07 9.48
N GLN A 1046 34.48 -10.20 8.52
CA GLN A 1046 33.71 -9.07 7.99
C GLN A 1046 32.39 -8.85 8.73
N SER A 1047 31.80 -7.67 8.52
CA SER A 1047 30.44 -7.31 8.91
C SER A 1047 29.61 -7.10 7.65
N ILE A 1048 28.28 -7.05 7.77
CA ILE A 1048 27.42 -6.76 6.63
C ILE A 1048 27.51 -5.26 6.33
N GLU A 1049 27.90 -4.90 5.11
CA GLU A 1049 28.01 -3.50 4.69
C GLU A 1049 26.63 -2.93 4.38
N VAL A 1050 26.23 -1.90 5.13
CA VAL A 1050 24.92 -1.24 4.99
C VAL A 1050 25.04 0.22 5.40
N ASP A 1051 24.90 1.15 4.45
CA ASP A 1051 25.05 2.57 4.78
C ASP A 1051 23.94 3.06 5.70
N ASN A 1052 24.30 3.85 6.71
CA ASN A 1052 23.38 4.56 7.60
C ASN A 1052 22.30 3.66 8.26
N ALA A 1053 22.62 2.39 8.57
CA ALA A 1053 21.74 1.50 9.31
C ALA A 1053 21.46 2.05 10.73
N VAL A 1054 20.20 2.39 11.04
CA VAL A 1054 19.82 3.02 12.32
C VAL A 1054 18.79 2.25 13.13
N VAL A 1055 17.96 1.44 12.47
CA VAL A 1055 16.93 0.61 13.13
C VAL A 1055 17.09 -0.80 12.63
N LEU A 1056 17.14 -1.77 13.53
CA LEU A 1056 17.05 -3.18 13.22
C LEU A 1056 15.74 -3.74 13.75
N MET A 1057 15.16 -4.65 12.99
CA MET A 1057 13.92 -5.30 13.38
C MET A 1057 13.96 -6.79 13.07
N ASP A 1058 13.64 -7.57 14.09
CA ASP A 1058 13.26 -8.96 13.99
C ASP A 1058 11.77 -9.14 14.39
N TYR A 1059 11.26 -10.37 14.38
CA TYR A 1059 9.84 -10.60 14.64
C TYR A 1059 9.44 -10.37 16.11
N PHE A 1060 10.28 -10.73 17.09
CA PHE A 1060 9.93 -10.65 18.52
C PHE A 1060 10.46 -9.39 19.22
N ARG A 1061 11.01 -8.45 18.45
CA ARG A 1061 11.40 -7.12 18.92
C ARG A 1061 10.29 -6.46 19.76
N GLN A 1062 10.71 -5.78 20.82
CA GLN A 1062 9.87 -4.88 21.63
C GLN A 1062 10.01 -3.43 21.23
#